data_AF-A0A8S3QTI3-F1
#
_entry.id   AF-A0A8S3QTI3-F1
#
_cell.length_a   1.000
_cell.length_b   1.000
_cell.length_c   1.000
_cell.angle_alpha   90.00
_cell.angle_beta   90.00
_cell.angle_gamma   90.00
#
_symmetry.space_group_name_H-M   'P 1'
#
loop_
_entity.id
_entity.type
_entity.pdbx_description
1 polymer ?
#
loop_
_entity_poly.entity_id
_entity_poly.type
_entity_poly.pdbx_seq_one_letter_code
_entity_poly.pdbx_strand_id
1 'polypeptide(L)'
;MESEDQGRKRINGLSNGKMNYWDIFRKDVSENEKEKASGATDTLLRVLKVVAYLVFFVLVFGGSIVTKASLQILTNEFNKENKSRFSTNLAKDAIAYYLLFILTIPDAVKLLLSFFRFVFGKRALPTIAQMVVMVVKECLHMFCLGIIVFLVMPKLNSIEVCAFLAGMPLVPSILHTISYRRKCTKRFCKQILNILSILLQAAAVCAVPLYKSFKDQITTEETFWMIFSSVLVSVRWFETYFKYSSTSRVFKTLFAYENRMETHCASTLVTSFCRLLLIIVLFPTYFAQNIHRPEIAFEMKPELHIECSISQLNSTRCTHYADPSLMTPFLVHFFVCMGLYYAAVLATKVCMDRICFCVALALGAPVYVGIIVISRVTDNWISNTFIKDVDNMDLYVMVAVFVIAWLSQLWICRHIWYSPHNRLTFEYKLFVLPHYCSPIADISLLHSRRIVSGTTESKKYEESIPTKVYICATMWHENRTEMKQIMKTLFRLDMDQAAREIAKYEVKVPTNRSLFGSKLDKDAINRDYYKFEAHILFDDAMETIEGKREPNEFVKQLMEIITEAGTDVYKIPINMLPPDKVVTPYGGRLNYTLPGENKLVVHLKDKDKIRHKKRWSQIMYMYYLLGYKLVEKEISSPLDEDFESASSLFQALPKDIVQQAENTYVMALDGDVDFSPKALQLLIDRMKKNPKVGATCGRIKPGGSGPVVWYQKFEYAIGHWLQKSAEHVFGCVLCSPGCFSLFRAKALMDDNIMRTYASMPTEPKHYLQYDQD
;
A
#
# COMPACT_ATOMS: atom_id res chain seq x y z
N MET A 1 -11.91 3.91 -48.05
CA MET A 1 -13.31 4.12 -47.61
C MET A 1 -14.23 3.03 -48.15
N GLU A 2 -14.29 2.72 -49.45
CA GLU A 2 -15.18 1.63 -49.94
C GLU A 2 -14.76 0.21 -49.52
N SER A 3 -13.51 0.00 -49.12
CA SER A 3 -12.97 -1.29 -48.68
C SER A 3 -13.45 -1.77 -47.30
N GLU A 4 -13.96 -0.87 -46.45
CA GLU A 4 -14.36 -1.22 -45.06
C GLU A 4 -15.83 -1.68 -44.97
N ASP A 5 -16.72 -1.16 -45.83
CA ASP A 5 -18.15 -1.48 -45.77
C ASP A 5 -18.46 -2.93 -46.24
N GLN A 6 -17.61 -3.50 -47.09
CA GLN A 6 -17.69 -4.93 -47.44
C GLN A 6 -17.38 -5.86 -46.24
N GLY A 7 -16.61 -5.38 -45.26
CA GLY A 7 -16.33 -6.12 -44.02
C GLY A 7 -17.56 -6.29 -43.13
N ARG A 8 -18.40 -5.24 -43.02
CA ARG A 8 -19.63 -5.28 -42.21
C ARG A 8 -20.68 -6.25 -42.76
N LYS A 9 -20.85 -6.29 -44.09
CA LYS A 9 -21.91 -7.08 -44.74
C LYS A 9 -21.72 -8.59 -44.71
N ARG A 10 -20.56 -9.12 -44.26
CA ARG A 10 -20.33 -10.56 -44.08
C ARG A 10 -20.58 -11.09 -42.65
N ILE A 11 -20.84 -10.24 -41.66
CA ILE A 11 -21.12 -10.67 -40.28
C ILE A 11 -22.62 -10.93 -40.06
N ASN A 12 -23.49 -10.18 -40.74
CA ASN A 12 -24.96 -10.32 -40.62
C ASN A 12 -25.53 -11.51 -41.42
N GLY A 13 -24.77 -12.60 -41.55
CA GLY A 13 -25.16 -13.83 -42.24
C GLY A 13 -25.94 -14.84 -41.38
N LEU A 14 -26.43 -14.42 -40.21
CA LEU A 14 -27.21 -15.26 -39.29
C LEU A 14 -28.71 -14.97 -39.44
N SER A 15 -29.39 -15.78 -40.26
CA SER A 15 -30.83 -15.71 -40.48
C SER A 15 -31.63 -16.22 -39.27
N ASN A 16 -32.41 -15.35 -38.62
CA ASN A 16 -33.49 -15.65 -37.66
C ASN A 16 -33.27 -16.87 -36.73
N GLY A 17 -32.06 -16.99 -36.17
CA GLY A 17 -31.67 -18.08 -35.28
C GLY A 17 -31.52 -17.59 -33.85
N LYS A 18 -32.15 -18.27 -32.88
CA LYS A 18 -31.91 -18.01 -31.46
C LYS A 18 -30.42 -18.15 -31.16
N MET A 19 -29.84 -17.16 -30.50
CA MET A 19 -28.43 -17.20 -30.09
C MET A 19 -28.21 -18.36 -29.11
N ASN A 20 -27.34 -19.31 -29.45
CA ASN A 20 -27.10 -20.48 -28.61
C ASN A 20 -26.30 -20.10 -27.36
N TYR A 21 -26.72 -20.60 -26.19
CA TYR A 21 -26.21 -20.20 -24.86
C TYR A 21 -24.73 -20.51 -24.57
N TRP A 22 -24.01 -21.12 -25.51
CA TRP A 22 -22.57 -21.38 -25.41
C TRP A 22 -21.68 -20.29 -26.05
N ASP A 23 -22.18 -19.43 -26.96
CA ASP A 23 -21.39 -18.31 -27.55
C ASP A 23 -21.76 -16.95 -26.94
N ILE A 24 -21.78 -16.89 -25.60
CA ILE A 24 -22.12 -15.68 -24.82
C ILE A 24 -21.14 -14.51 -24.99
N PHE A 25 -19.94 -14.73 -25.52
CA PHE A 25 -18.86 -13.76 -25.49
C PHE A 25 -19.04 -12.69 -26.57
N ARG A 26 -18.96 -11.40 -26.20
CA ARG A 26 -19.20 -10.28 -27.12
C ARG A 26 -17.91 -9.74 -27.74
N LYS A 27 -18.03 -8.92 -28.78
CA LYS A 27 -16.90 -8.18 -29.37
C LYS A 27 -17.34 -6.84 -29.96
N ASP A 28 -17.37 -5.85 -29.07
CA ASP A 28 -17.36 -4.43 -29.35
C ASP A 28 -15.94 -3.97 -29.75
N VAL A 29 -15.75 -2.66 -29.90
CA VAL A 29 -14.46 -2.03 -30.22
C VAL A 29 -13.96 -1.24 -29.00
N SER A 30 -12.80 -1.62 -28.45
CA SER A 30 -12.19 -0.97 -27.28
C SER A 30 -10.68 -0.75 -27.44
N GLU A 31 -10.17 0.32 -26.82
CA GLU A 31 -8.77 0.76 -26.92
C GLU A 31 -7.82 -0.03 -25.97
N ASN A 32 -6.50 0.04 -26.19
CA ASN A 32 -5.50 -0.92 -25.65
C ASN A 32 -4.60 -0.35 -24.53
N GLU A 33 -4.08 -1.19 -23.60
CA GLU A 33 -2.87 -0.88 -22.80
C GLU A 33 -2.01 -2.13 -22.38
N LYS A 34 -0.98 -2.00 -21.51
CA LYS A 34 0.19 -2.96 -21.41
C LYS A 34 0.93 -3.11 -20.04
N GLU A 35 1.71 -4.21 -19.88
CA GLU A 35 2.48 -4.65 -18.67
C GLU A 35 3.84 -5.44 -18.98
N LYS A 36 4.53 -6.30 -18.14
CA LYS A 36 5.99 -6.80 -18.24
C LYS A 36 6.60 -8.11 -17.40
N ALA A 37 7.73 -8.19 -16.58
CA ALA A 37 8.64 -9.39 -16.12
C ALA A 37 9.63 -9.34 -14.77
N SER A 38 10.59 -10.22 -14.30
CA SER A 38 11.69 -10.10 -13.18
C SER A 38 12.75 -11.18 -13.00
N GLY A 39 13.91 -10.77 -12.47
CA GLY A 39 14.59 -11.45 -11.37
C GLY A 39 16.02 -10.92 -11.27
N ALA A 40 16.99 -11.77 -10.89
CA ALA A 40 18.32 -11.44 -10.34
C ALA A 40 18.28 -10.61 -9.04
N THR A 41 17.34 -9.66 -9.00
CA THR A 41 16.57 -9.16 -7.86
C THR A 41 16.16 -10.18 -6.79
N ASP A 42 16.21 -11.51 -7.00
CA ASP A 42 16.05 -12.47 -5.88
C ASP A 42 17.13 -12.25 -4.78
N THR A 43 18.36 -11.88 -5.19
CA THR A 43 19.48 -11.54 -4.29
C THR A 43 19.70 -10.02 -4.24
N LEU A 44 19.62 -9.34 -5.40
CA LEU A 44 19.79 -7.88 -5.47
C LEU A 44 18.69 -7.14 -4.66
N LEU A 45 17.43 -7.61 -4.60
CA LEU A 45 16.44 -7.00 -3.69
C LEU A 45 16.75 -7.26 -2.21
N ARG A 46 17.48 -8.32 -1.84
CA ARG A 46 17.85 -8.55 -0.43
C ARG A 46 18.92 -7.55 0.00
N VAL A 47 19.94 -7.34 -0.84
CA VAL A 47 20.96 -6.30 -0.64
C VAL A 47 20.32 -4.92 -0.66
N LEU A 48 19.53 -4.59 -1.69
CA LEU A 48 18.77 -3.33 -1.76
C LEU A 48 17.82 -3.16 -0.58
N LYS A 49 17.25 -4.23 0.00
CA LYS A 49 16.39 -4.12 1.19
C LYS A 49 17.21 -3.76 2.43
N VAL A 50 18.39 -4.33 2.62
CA VAL A 50 19.29 -3.96 3.73
C VAL A 50 19.81 -2.53 3.56
N VAL A 51 20.23 -2.17 2.34
CA VAL A 51 20.62 -0.79 1.99
C VAL A 51 19.45 0.18 2.19
N ALA A 52 18.22 -0.18 1.82
CA ALA A 52 17.04 0.66 2.05
C ALA A 52 16.69 0.79 3.54
N TYR A 53 16.83 -0.27 4.36
CA TYR A 53 16.71 -0.13 5.82
C TYR A 53 17.75 0.85 6.37
N LEU A 54 19.02 0.76 5.94
CA LEU A 54 20.08 1.67 6.36
C LEU A 54 19.77 3.11 5.92
N VAL A 55 19.49 3.35 4.64
CA VAL A 55 19.23 4.66 4.06
C VAL A 55 17.99 5.31 4.68
N PHE A 56 16.86 4.60 4.78
CA PHE A 56 15.67 5.16 5.43
C PHE A 56 15.86 5.36 6.93
N PHE A 57 16.64 4.51 7.63
CA PHE A 57 16.96 4.76 9.03
C PHE A 57 17.80 6.03 9.19
N VAL A 58 18.89 6.18 8.43
CA VAL A 58 19.76 7.37 8.48
C VAL A 58 19.00 8.64 8.13
N LEU A 59 18.18 8.63 7.06
CA LEU A 59 17.40 9.80 6.65
C LEU A 59 16.35 10.21 7.70
N VAL A 60 15.70 9.26 8.38
CA VAL A 60 14.66 9.57 9.38
C VAL A 60 15.27 9.88 10.76
N PHE A 61 16.25 9.12 11.21
CA PHE A 61 16.92 9.32 12.51
C PHE A 61 17.81 10.57 12.49
N GLY A 62 18.73 10.67 11.53
CA GLY A 62 19.59 11.84 11.35
C GLY A 62 18.78 13.09 11.01
N GLY A 63 17.74 12.94 10.17
CA GLY A 63 16.82 14.04 9.86
C GLY A 63 16.09 14.58 11.08
N SER A 64 15.61 13.70 11.98
CA SER A 64 14.93 14.08 13.23
C SER A 64 15.83 14.85 14.22
N ILE A 65 17.16 14.65 14.14
CA ILE A 65 18.15 15.39 14.94
C ILE A 65 18.46 16.75 14.27
N VAL A 66 18.79 16.73 12.97
CA VAL A 66 19.25 17.91 12.24
C VAL A 66 18.15 18.97 12.08
N THR A 67 16.87 18.59 11.93
CA THR A 67 15.76 19.56 11.87
C THR A 67 15.56 20.32 13.19
N LYS A 68 15.81 19.68 14.34
CA LYS A 68 15.79 20.33 15.66
C LYS A 68 16.95 21.29 15.82
N ALA A 69 18.17 20.83 15.52
CA ALA A 69 19.39 21.64 15.61
C ALA A 69 19.31 22.91 14.74
N SER A 70 18.98 22.75 13.46
CA SER A 70 18.85 23.87 12.52
C SER A 70 17.78 24.89 12.89
N LEU A 71 16.63 24.44 13.39
CA LEU A 71 15.57 25.33 13.88
C LEU A 71 15.99 26.09 15.14
N GLN A 72 16.61 25.39 16.10
CA GLN A 72 17.05 26.02 17.34
C GLN A 72 18.18 27.03 17.13
N ILE A 73 19.09 26.81 16.16
CA ILE A 73 20.05 27.84 15.74
C ILE A 73 19.30 29.11 15.30
N LEU A 74 18.33 28.99 14.38
CA LEU A 74 17.57 30.15 13.88
C LEU A 74 16.82 30.90 14.99
N THR A 75 16.18 30.18 15.92
CA THR A 75 15.46 30.83 17.04
C THR A 75 16.42 31.45 18.07
N ASN A 76 17.59 30.86 18.28
CA ASN A 76 18.62 31.43 19.18
C ASN A 76 19.25 32.70 18.58
N GLU A 77 19.57 32.72 17.28
CA GLU A 77 20.09 33.92 16.61
C GLU A 77 19.06 35.06 16.59
N PHE A 78 17.78 34.76 16.40
CA PHE A 78 16.70 35.75 16.41
C PHE A 78 16.65 36.58 17.71
N ASN A 79 16.94 35.95 18.86
CA ASN A 79 16.90 36.62 20.17
C ASN A 79 18.17 37.43 20.50
N LYS A 80 19.27 37.35 19.72
CA LYS A 80 20.52 38.04 20.08
C LYS A 80 20.43 39.56 19.98
N GLU A 81 20.58 40.26 21.10
CA GLU A 81 20.77 41.71 21.13
C GLU A 81 22.26 42.09 21.04
N ASN A 82 22.77 42.15 19.81
CA ASN A 82 24.12 42.67 19.55
C ASN A 82 24.10 44.21 19.52
N LYS A 83 25.11 44.85 20.10
CA LYS A 83 25.14 46.31 20.37
C LYS A 83 25.27 47.20 19.13
N SER A 84 25.57 46.64 17.95
CA SER A 84 25.82 47.36 16.70
C SER A 84 24.53 47.58 15.87
N ARG A 85 23.70 48.55 16.29
CA ARG A 85 22.29 48.77 15.91
C ARG A 85 21.83 48.62 14.44
N PHE A 86 22.69 48.68 13.42
CA PHE A 86 22.24 48.78 12.02
C PHE A 86 22.26 47.44 11.26
N SER A 87 23.40 46.73 11.22
CA SER A 87 23.49 45.40 10.59
C SER A 87 22.70 44.33 11.34
N THR A 88 22.50 44.50 12.64
CA THR A 88 21.75 43.57 13.50
C THR A 88 20.26 43.50 13.15
N ASN A 89 19.68 44.63 12.74
CA ASN A 89 18.26 44.67 12.36
C ASN A 89 18.07 43.96 11.01
N LEU A 90 18.99 44.18 10.06
CA LEU A 90 19.01 43.46 8.77
C LEU A 90 19.07 41.94 8.95
N ALA A 91 19.91 41.46 9.87
CA ALA A 91 20.03 40.04 10.20
C ALA A 91 18.76 39.49 10.89
N LYS A 92 18.16 40.22 11.84
CA LYS A 92 16.90 39.83 12.49
C LYS A 92 15.74 39.77 11.50
N ASP A 93 15.64 40.74 10.58
CA ASP A 93 14.65 40.76 9.51
C ASP A 93 14.77 39.50 8.63
N ALA A 94 15.99 39.18 8.16
CA ALA A 94 16.25 37.97 7.38
C ALA A 94 15.88 36.66 8.12
N ILE A 95 16.27 36.52 9.39
CA ILE A 95 15.93 35.34 10.22
C ILE A 95 14.41 35.18 10.36
N ALA A 96 13.68 36.28 10.57
CA ALA A 96 12.22 36.23 10.70
C ALA A 96 11.54 35.74 9.40
N TYR A 97 12.03 36.19 8.23
CA TYR A 97 11.57 35.68 6.95
C TYR A 97 11.93 34.19 6.75
N TYR A 98 13.11 33.72 7.18
CA TYR A 98 13.44 32.29 7.16
C TYR A 98 12.52 31.45 8.06
N LEU A 99 12.20 31.92 9.27
CA LEU A 99 11.23 31.26 10.16
C LEU A 99 9.81 31.27 9.57
N LEU A 100 9.41 32.36 8.89
CA LEU A 100 8.16 32.43 8.14
C LEU A 100 8.14 31.43 6.96
N PHE A 101 9.24 31.26 6.23
CA PHE A 101 9.35 30.29 5.14
C PHE A 101 9.29 28.84 5.64
N ILE A 102 9.90 28.52 6.79
CA ILE A 102 9.77 27.22 7.48
C ILE A 102 8.30 26.90 7.81
N LEU A 103 7.50 27.92 8.17
CA LEU A 103 6.07 27.78 8.46
C LEU A 103 5.19 27.71 7.19
N THR A 104 5.51 28.48 6.15
CA THR A 104 4.64 28.68 4.97
C THR A 104 4.88 27.69 3.83
N ILE A 105 6.13 27.33 3.52
CA ILE A 105 6.43 26.45 2.37
C ILE A 105 5.67 25.10 2.43
N PRO A 106 5.54 24.41 3.58
CA PRO A 106 4.80 23.13 3.64
C PRO A 106 3.33 23.28 3.24
N ASP A 107 2.67 24.37 3.66
CA ASP A 107 1.28 24.65 3.31
C ASP A 107 1.13 25.23 1.88
N ALA A 108 2.13 25.93 1.36
CA ALA A 108 2.16 26.38 -0.04
C ALA A 108 2.28 25.19 -1.01
N VAL A 109 3.20 24.25 -0.74
CA VAL A 109 3.32 22.99 -1.51
C VAL A 109 2.05 22.15 -1.40
N LYS A 110 1.44 22.07 -0.21
CA LYS A 110 0.15 21.40 0.02
C LYS A 110 -1.00 22.08 -0.75
N LEU A 111 -1.09 23.40 -0.74
CA LEU A 111 -2.08 24.16 -1.52
C LEU A 111 -1.93 23.89 -3.02
N LEU A 112 -0.70 23.96 -3.55
CA LEU A 112 -0.41 23.70 -4.96
C LEU A 112 -0.77 22.26 -5.38
N LEU A 113 -0.39 21.26 -4.58
CA LEU A 113 -0.72 19.85 -4.83
C LEU A 113 -2.23 19.59 -4.74
N SER A 114 -2.93 20.18 -3.79
CA SER A 114 -4.39 20.06 -3.68
C SER A 114 -5.14 20.87 -4.75
N PHE A 115 -4.58 21.97 -5.25
CA PHE A 115 -5.11 22.70 -6.41
C PHE A 115 -5.04 21.85 -7.67
N PHE A 116 -3.87 21.29 -8.02
CA PHE A 116 -3.74 20.39 -9.17
C PHE A 116 -4.68 19.17 -9.06
N ARG A 117 -4.76 18.54 -7.87
CA ARG A 117 -5.70 17.42 -7.63
C ARG A 117 -7.17 17.84 -7.71
N PHE A 118 -7.52 19.09 -7.39
CA PHE A 118 -8.89 19.59 -7.47
C PHE A 118 -9.30 19.94 -8.91
N VAL A 119 -8.37 20.49 -9.69
CA VAL A 119 -8.57 20.77 -11.13
C VAL A 119 -8.81 19.45 -11.88
N PHE A 120 -7.90 18.48 -11.76
CA PHE A 120 -7.89 17.26 -12.58
C PHE A 120 -8.55 16.02 -11.95
N GLY A 121 -8.98 16.08 -10.68
CA GLY A 121 -9.55 14.93 -9.95
C GLY A 121 -11.08 14.92 -9.87
N LYS A 122 -11.66 13.73 -9.66
CA LYS A 122 -13.09 13.58 -9.30
C LYS A 122 -13.37 14.20 -7.93
N ARG A 123 -14.50 14.89 -7.81
CA ARG A 123 -14.79 15.82 -6.71
C ARG A 123 -15.96 15.34 -5.87
N ALA A 124 -15.78 15.29 -4.55
CA ALA A 124 -16.87 15.34 -3.58
C ALA A 124 -16.62 16.53 -2.64
N LEU A 125 -17.67 17.28 -2.29
CA LEU A 125 -17.54 18.45 -1.42
C LEU A 125 -17.84 18.08 0.05
N PRO A 126 -17.10 18.62 1.04
CA PRO A 126 -17.51 18.58 2.45
C PRO A 126 -18.79 19.39 2.65
N THR A 127 -19.56 19.11 3.71
CA THR A 127 -20.64 20.03 4.12
C THR A 127 -20.03 21.31 4.71
N ILE A 128 -20.78 22.42 4.69
CA ILE A 128 -20.32 23.72 5.22
C ILE A 128 -19.86 23.59 6.68
N ALA A 129 -20.63 22.90 7.52
CA ALA A 129 -20.26 22.67 8.93
C ALA A 129 -18.95 21.87 9.08
N GLN A 130 -18.71 20.86 8.23
CA GLN A 130 -17.46 20.10 8.23
C GLN A 130 -16.28 20.97 7.78
N MET A 131 -16.47 21.80 6.75
CA MET A 131 -15.45 22.73 6.28
C MET A 131 -15.08 23.76 7.35
N VAL A 132 -16.06 24.35 8.04
CA VAL A 132 -15.83 25.31 9.14
C VAL A 132 -15.02 24.68 10.27
N VAL A 133 -15.40 23.49 10.74
CA VAL A 133 -14.66 22.78 11.80
C VAL A 133 -13.21 22.49 11.39
N MET A 134 -12.98 22.10 10.12
CA MET A 134 -11.63 21.86 9.60
C MET A 134 -10.81 23.16 9.52
N VAL A 135 -11.38 24.24 8.98
CA VAL A 135 -10.70 25.55 8.89
C VAL A 135 -10.35 26.08 10.29
N VAL A 136 -11.28 26.04 11.25
CA VAL A 136 -11.02 26.49 12.63
C VAL A 136 -9.88 25.68 13.27
N LYS A 137 -9.88 24.34 13.18
CA LYS A 137 -8.79 23.50 13.71
C LYS A 137 -7.45 23.84 13.05
N GLU A 138 -7.44 23.92 11.73
CA GLU A 138 -6.23 24.07 10.93
C GLU A 138 -5.60 25.47 11.05
N CYS A 139 -6.42 26.51 11.22
CA CYS A 139 -6.02 27.88 11.54
C CYS A 139 -5.50 28.02 12.98
N LEU A 140 -6.23 27.49 13.97
CA LEU A 140 -5.84 27.56 15.39
C LEU A 140 -4.47 26.91 15.63
N HIS A 141 -4.19 25.80 14.95
CA HIS A 141 -2.88 25.18 14.95
C HIS A 141 -1.78 26.10 14.38
N MET A 142 -2.01 26.85 13.29
CA MET A 142 -0.99 27.77 12.76
C MET A 142 -0.74 28.97 13.67
N PHE A 143 -1.79 29.53 14.27
CA PHE A 143 -1.65 30.58 15.27
C PHE A 143 -0.75 30.13 16.43
N CYS A 144 -1.03 28.96 17.00
CA CYS A 144 -0.25 28.42 18.12
C CYS A 144 1.18 28.00 17.69
N LEU A 145 1.36 27.46 16.48
CA LEU A 145 2.69 27.14 15.94
C LEU A 145 3.54 28.40 15.70
N GLY A 146 2.91 29.51 15.26
CA GLY A 146 3.55 30.81 15.16
C GLY A 146 4.00 31.35 16.51
N ILE A 147 3.15 31.27 17.55
CA ILE A 147 3.52 31.59 18.94
C ILE A 147 4.73 30.77 19.38
N ILE A 148 4.73 29.45 19.13
CA ILE A 148 5.83 28.57 19.51
C ILE A 148 7.15 28.98 18.82
N VAL A 149 7.13 29.26 17.51
CA VAL A 149 8.35 29.58 16.75
C VAL A 149 8.88 31.00 17.01
N PHE A 150 8.02 32.01 17.12
CA PHE A 150 8.44 33.41 17.23
C PHE A 150 8.48 33.96 18.66
N LEU A 151 7.66 33.44 19.59
CA LEU A 151 7.53 34.00 20.95
C LEU A 151 8.10 33.07 22.04
N VAL A 152 8.05 31.75 21.84
CA VAL A 152 8.47 30.76 22.86
C VAL A 152 9.89 30.25 22.62
N MET A 153 10.16 29.64 21.47
CA MET A 153 11.47 29.03 21.17
C MET A 153 12.67 29.98 21.30
N PRO A 154 12.58 31.27 20.92
CA PRO A 154 13.71 32.20 21.09
C PRO A 154 14.07 32.50 22.55
N LYS A 155 13.14 32.27 23.50
CA LYS A 155 13.30 32.55 24.94
C LYS A 155 13.73 31.32 25.76
N LEU A 156 13.83 30.15 25.14
CA LEU A 156 14.12 28.89 25.80
C LEU A 156 15.44 28.28 25.29
N ASN A 157 16.27 27.76 26.21
CA ASN A 157 17.47 27.00 25.85
C ASN A 157 17.11 25.70 25.12
N SER A 158 18.05 25.12 24.37
CA SER A 158 17.79 23.94 23.52
C SER A 158 17.16 22.74 24.23
N ILE A 159 17.54 22.48 25.49
CA ILE A 159 16.98 21.39 26.31
C ILE A 159 15.60 21.76 26.87
N GLU A 160 15.40 23.02 27.26
CA GLU A 160 14.10 23.54 27.71
C GLU A 160 13.06 23.43 26.58
N VAL A 161 13.45 23.80 25.35
CA VAL A 161 12.66 23.57 24.13
C VAL A 161 12.37 22.08 23.94
N CYS A 162 13.35 21.20 24.06
CA CYS A 162 13.11 19.75 23.93
C CYS A 162 12.15 19.19 24.98
N ALA A 163 12.25 19.63 26.24
CA ALA A 163 11.33 19.26 27.32
C ALA A 163 9.90 19.77 27.05
N PHE A 164 9.76 21.05 26.67
CA PHE A 164 8.48 21.68 26.32
C PHE A 164 7.80 21.01 25.11
N LEU A 165 8.54 20.76 24.03
CA LEU A 165 8.04 20.05 22.85
C LEU A 165 7.59 18.62 23.19
N ALA A 166 8.35 17.88 24.01
CA ALA A 166 7.99 16.53 24.42
C ALA A 166 6.71 16.45 25.28
N GLY A 167 6.33 17.55 25.95
CA GLY A 167 5.08 17.69 26.71
C GLY A 167 3.83 17.98 25.86
N MET A 168 3.99 18.43 24.61
CA MET A 168 2.85 18.83 23.76
C MET A 168 1.73 17.79 23.58
N PRO A 169 1.95 16.46 23.58
CA PRO A 169 0.89 15.45 23.33
C PRO A 169 -0.24 15.30 24.38
N LEU A 170 -0.65 16.36 25.09
CA LEU A 170 -1.66 16.31 26.15
C LEU A 170 -3.08 15.90 25.67
N VAL A 171 -3.62 16.50 24.59
CA VAL A 171 -4.93 16.07 24.07
C VAL A 171 -4.91 14.60 23.60
N PRO A 172 -3.88 14.13 22.87
CA PRO A 172 -3.67 12.70 22.63
C PRO A 172 -3.71 11.80 23.88
N SER A 173 -3.07 12.18 24.99
CA SER A 173 -3.05 11.34 26.21
C SER A 173 -4.44 11.21 26.86
N ILE A 174 -5.22 12.28 26.85
CA ILE A 174 -6.60 12.33 27.34
C ILE A 174 -7.50 11.45 26.46
N LEU A 175 -7.45 11.63 25.14
CA LEU A 175 -8.29 10.91 24.18
C LEU A 175 -7.97 9.41 24.12
N HIS A 176 -6.69 9.04 24.18
CA HIS A 176 -6.24 7.64 24.29
C HIS A 176 -6.84 6.94 25.52
N THR A 177 -7.08 7.68 26.61
CA THR A 177 -7.69 7.17 27.84
C THR A 177 -9.21 7.04 27.72
N ILE A 178 -9.88 8.00 27.09
CA ILE A 178 -11.33 7.96 26.82
C ILE A 178 -11.67 6.82 25.83
N SER A 179 -10.87 6.64 24.78
CA SER A 179 -11.12 5.66 23.71
C SER A 179 -10.93 4.19 24.14
N TYR A 180 -10.21 3.91 25.23
CA TYR A 180 -9.82 2.53 25.61
C TYR A 180 -10.93 1.72 26.32
N ARG A 181 -12.20 2.16 26.26
CA ARG A 181 -13.27 1.69 27.17
C ARG A 181 -13.78 0.24 26.99
N ARG A 182 -13.38 -0.55 25.98
CA ARG A 182 -13.89 -1.93 25.77
C ARG A 182 -12.84 -2.95 25.27
N LYS A 183 -12.96 -4.20 25.74
CA LYS A 183 -12.22 -5.45 25.39
C LYS A 183 -10.72 -5.54 25.76
N CYS A 184 -10.41 -5.81 27.04
CA CYS A 184 -9.14 -6.43 27.48
C CYS A 184 -9.22 -6.97 28.92
N THR A 185 -8.55 -8.09 29.24
CA THR A 185 -8.48 -8.68 30.59
C THR A 185 -7.48 -7.97 31.51
N LYS A 186 -6.28 -7.61 31.02
CA LYS A 186 -5.32 -6.75 31.75
C LYS A 186 -5.74 -5.27 31.74
N ARG A 187 -6.92 -5.00 32.30
CA ARG A 187 -7.62 -3.70 32.21
C ARG A 187 -7.04 -2.65 33.15
N PHE A 188 -6.95 -2.97 34.45
CA PHE A 188 -6.62 -2.03 35.53
C PHE A 188 -5.25 -1.36 35.35
N CYS A 189 -4.17 -2.14 35.25
CA CYS A 189 -2.80 -1.62 35.08
C CYS A 189 -2.65 -0.73 33.83
N LYS A 190 -3.33 -1.06 32.73
CA LYS A 190 -3.33 -0.25 31.50
C LYS A 190 -4.13 1.05 31.64
N GLN A 191 -5.15 1.10 32.50
CA GLN A 191 -5.85 2.35 32.84
C GLN A 191 -5.00 3.23 33.76
N ILE A 192 -4.30 2.65 34.76
CA ILE A 192 -3.36 3.39 35.62
C ILE A 192 -2.25 4.03 34.79
N LEU A 193 -1.56 3.26 33.93
CA LEU A 193 -0.49 3.79 33.08
C LEU A 193 -0.99 4.85 32.08
N ASN A 194 -2.25 4.75 31.62
CA ASN A 194 -2.89 5.79 30.83
C ASN A 194 -3.13 7.09 31.63
N ILE A 195 -3.66 7.00 32.87
CA ILE A 195 -3.86 8.15 33.76
C ILE A 195 -2.50 8.79 34.11
N LEU A 196 -1.51 7.96 34.45
CA LEU A 196 -0.13 8.40 34.70
C LEU A 196 0.43 9.15 33.49
N SER A 197 0.22 8.65 32.26
CA SER A 197 0.69 9.37 31.05
C SER A 197 0.06 10.77 30.91
N ILE A 198 -1.20 10.97 31.29
CA ILE A 198 -1.82 12.31 31.31
C ILE A 198 -1.13 13.20 32.36
N LEU A 199 -0.94 12.70 33.59
CA LEU A 199 -0.30 13.46 34.67
C LEU A 199 1.13 13.87 34.31
N LEU A 200 1.91 12.97 33.69
CA LEU A 200 3.29 13.26 33.27
C LEU A 200 3.37 14.23 32.08
N GLN A 201 2.42 14.19 31.12
CA GLN A 201 2.34 15.21 30.07
C GLN A 201 1.96 16.58 30.66
N ALA A 202 0.94 16.64 31.52
CA ALA A 202 0.49 17.89 32.14
C ALA A 202 1.60 18.53 33.00
N ALA A 203 2.33 17.71 33.77
CA ALA A 203 3.49 18.17 34.53
C ALA A 203 4.58 18.73 33.60
N ALA A 204 4.92 18.04 32.51
CA ALA A 204 5.95 18.50 31.57
C ALA A 204 5.59 19.82 30.87
N VAL A 205 4.34 20.01 30.43
CA VAL A 205 3.88 21.27 29.81
C VAL A 205 3.98 22.44 30.77
N CYS A 206 3.66 22.24 32.06
CA CYS A 206 3.70 23.31 33.05
C CYS A 206 5.10 23.53 33.65
N ALA A 207 5.97 22.51 33.69
CA ALA A 207 7.26 22.59 34.38
C ALA A 207 8.19 23.66 33.80
N VAL A 208 8.41 23.70 32.48
CA VAL A 208 9.32 24.67 31.85
C VAL A 208 8.80 26.12 31.99
N PRO A 209 7.53 26.44 31.69
CA PRO A 209 6.98 27.78 31.90
C PRO A 209 7.01 28.25 33.36
N LEU A 210 6.55 27.42 34.30
CA LEU A 210 6.49 27.80 35.72
C LEU A 210 7.89 27.98 36.32
N TYR A 211 8.85 27.13 35.94
CA TYR A 211 10.24 27.28 36.35
C TYR A 211 10.85 28.61 35.85
N LYS A 212 10.60 28.98 34.58
CA LYS A 212 11.06 30.26 34.02
C LYS A 212 10.42 31.47 34.70
N SER A 213 9.12 31.38 35.00
CA SER A 213 8.40 32.41 35.76
C SER A 213 8.91 32.53 37.20
N PHE A 214 9.35 31.44 37.83
CA PHE A 214 9.89 31.46 39.20
C PHE A 214 11.31 32.03 39.30
N LYS A 215 12.09 32.00 38.21
CA LYS A 215 13.39 32.71 38.10
C LYS A 215 13.25 34.14 37.54
N ASP A 216 12.03 34.69 37.47
CA ASP A 216 11.71 36.01 36.88
C ASP A 216 12.24 36.22 35.45
N GLN A 217 12.44 35.13 34.68
CA GLN A 217 13.02 35.19 33.33
C GLN A 217 11.99 35.45 32.22
N ILE A 218 10.70 35.24 32.49
CA ILE A 218 9.57 35.43 31.56
C ILE A 218 8.36 35.98 32.31
N THR A 219 7.45 36.66 31.62
CA THR A 219 6.25 37.24 32.26
C THR A 219 5.16 36.19 32.54
N THR A 220 4.18 36.56 33.37
CA THR A 220 2.97 35.75 33.62
C THR A 220 2.13 35.55 32.35
N GLU A 221 2.05 36.56 31.47
CA GLU A 221 1.38 36.45 30.17
C GLU A 221 2.11 35.47 29.24
N GLU A 222 3.43 35.53 29.18
CA GLU A 222 4.25 34.60 28.38
C GLU A 222 4.14 33.16 28.90
N THR A 223 4.07 33.01 30.23
CA THR A 223 3.80 31.72 30.90
C THR A 223 2.44 31.15 30.48
N PHE A 224 1.40 31.99 30.41
CA PHE A 224 0.10 31.59 29.88
C PHE A 224 0.19 31.20 28.39
N TRP A 225 0.80 32.02 27.53
CA TRP A 225 0.91 31.74 26.10
C TRP A 225 1.72 30.48 25.76
N MET A 226 2.76 30.14 26.54
CA MET A 226 3.48 28.88 26.42
C MET A 226 2.57 27.67 26.69
N ILE A 227 1.85 27.67 27.82
CA ILE A 227 0.96 26.56 28.19
C ILE A 227 -0.21 26.46 27.18
N PHE A 228 -0.83 27.58 26.83
CA PHE A 228 -1.98 27.66 25.93
C PHE A 228 -1.64 27.16 24.52
N SER A 229 -0.53 27.62 23.93
CA SER A 229 -0.10 27.20 22.58
C SER A 229 0.27 25.71 22.52
N SER A 230 0.93 25.18 23.55
CA SER A 230 1.27 23.75 23.67
C SER A 230 0.02 22.86 23.67
N VAL A 231 -0.98 23.19 24.50
CA VAL A 231 -2.24 22.44 24.56
C VAL A 231 -3.00 22.52 23.24
N LEU A 232 -3.07 23.70 22.60
CA LEU A 232 -3.86 23.90 21.38
C LEU A 232 -3.23 23.29 20.11
N VAL A 233 -1.89 23.27 19.97
CA VAL A 233 -1.24 22.51 18.88
C VAL A 233 -1.67 21.04 18.94
N SER A 234 -1.77 20.47 20.14
CA SER A 234 -2.10 19.06 20.34
C SER A 234 -3.52 18.67 19.89
N VAL A 235 -4.43 19.64 19.77
CA VAL A 235 -5.80 19.45 19.22
C VAL A 235 -5.74 18.95 17.78
N ARG A 236 -4.72 19.31 16.98
CA ARG A 236 -4.56 18.86 15.58
C ARG A 236 -4.64 17.33 15.43
N TRP A 237 -4.11 16.59 16.40
CA TRP A 237 -3.99 15.12 16.37
C TRP A 237 -5.20 14.37 16.97
N PHE A 238 -6.30 15.05 17.32
CA PHE A 238 -7.43 14.41 18.00
C PHE A 238 -8.04 13.22 17.20
N GLU A 239 -8.14 13.37 15.87
CA GLU A 239 -8.59 12.37 14.90
C GLU A 239 -7.83 11.04 15.02
N THR A 240 -6.52 11.06 15.33
CA THR A 240 -5.72 9.83 15.48
C THR A 240 -6.24 8.96 16.62
N TYR A 241 -6.69 9.57 17.72
CA TYR A 241 -7.01 8.90 18.98
C TYR A 241 -8.52 8.78 19.26
N PHE A 242 -9.36 9.54 18.55
CA PHE A 242 -10.82 9.54 18.73
C PHE A 242 -11.52 8.43 17.94
N LYS A 243 -11.48 7.20 18.45
CA LYS A 243 -12.22 6.08 17.84
C LYS A 243 -13.74 6.22 18.05
N TYR A 244 -14.54 6.00 17.00
CA TYR A 244 -16.02 6.16 16.96
C TYR A 244 -16.81 5.29 17.98
N SER A 245 -16.70 5.58 19.27
CA SER A 245 -17.26 4.79 20.38
C SER A 245 -18.56 5.36 20.96
N SER A 246 -19.53 5.65 20.08
CA SER A 246 -20.96 5.70 20.40
C SER A 246 -21.43 6.60 21.58
N THR A 247 -20.80 7.76 21.80
CA THR A 247 -21.14 8.66 22.93
C THR A 247 -21.90 9.93 22.53
N SER A 248 -22.00 10.27 21.24
CA SER A 248 -22.85 11.37 20.74
C SER A 248 -23.25 11.15 19.28
N ARG A 249 -24.48 11.55 18.91
CA ARG A 249 -24.91 11.61 17.50
C ARG A 249 -24.26 12.79 16.77
N VAL A 250 -24.09 13.92 17.45
CA VAL A 250 -23.50 15.16 16.91
C VAL A 250 -22.03 14.93 16.53
N PHE A 251 -21.24 14.26 17.38
CA PHE A 251 -19.86 13.90 17.02
C PHE A 251 -19.82 12.88 15.87
N LYS A 252 -20.84 12.04 15.67
CA LYS A 252 -20.93 11.21 14.47
C LYS A 252 -21.22 12.05 13.23
N THR A 253 -22.21 12.95 13.22
CA THR A 253 -22.51 13.74 12.02
C THR A 253 -21.42 14.76 11.66
N LEU A 254 -20.74 15.35 12.65
CA LEU A 254 -19.61 16.26 12.41
C LEU A 254 -18.36 15.53 11.90
N PHE A 255 -18.03 14.33 12.43
CA PHE A 255 -16.74 13.69 12.15
C PHE A 255 -16.80 12.38 11.33
N ALA A 256 -17.95 11.76 11.03
CA ALA A 256 -18.03 10.50 10.25
C ALA A 256 -17.73 10.64 8.73
N TYR A 257 -17.15 11.78 8.35
CA TYR A 257 -16.59 12.09 7.03
C TYR A 257 -15.39 11.20 6.65
N GLU A 258 -14.59 10.77 7.63
CA GLU A 258 -13.19 10.28 7.47
C GLU A 258 -12.95 9.02 6.62
N ASN A 259 -13.98 8.31 6.16
CA ASN A 259 -13.81 7.18 5.23
C ASN A 259 -13.99 7.56 3.75
N ARG A 260 -14.52 8.74 3.41
CA ARG A 260 -14.75 9.15 2.01
C ARG A 260 -13.52 9.83 1.41
N MET A 261 -12.75 9.06 0.64
CA MET A 261 -11.44 9.49 0.09
C MET A 261 -11.52 10.75 -0.80
N GLU A 262 -12.68 10.99 -1.44
CA GLU A 262 -12.89 12.00 -2.48
C GLU A 262 -13.03 13.42 -1.94
N THR A 263 -13.38 13.58 -0.66
CA THR A 263 -13.69 14.90 -0.06
C THR A 263 -12.46 15.63 0.48
N HIS A 264 -11.38 14.91 0.80
CA HIS A 264 -10.14 15.46 1.36
C HIS A 264 -9.47 16.50 0.44
N CYS A 265 -9.68 16.46 -0.88
CA CYS A 265 -9.04 17.38 -1.81
C CYS A 265 -9.54 18.83 -1.62
N ALA A 266 -10.86 19.02 -1.52
CA ALA A 266 -11.45 20.34 -1.34
C ALA A 266 -11.16 20.94 0.04
N SER A 267 -11.21 20.12 1.10
CA SER A 267 -10.90 20.57 2.46
C SER A 267 -9.42 20.88 2.67
N THR A 268 -8.49 20.10 2.08
CA THR A 268 -7.05 20.43 2.13
C THR A 268 -6.71 21.68 1.32
N LEU A 269 -7.38 21.95 0.20
CA LEU A 269 -7.21 23.19 -0.56
C LEU A 269 -7.60 24.40 0.30
N VAL A 270 -8.85 24.46 0.78
CA VAL A 270 -9.36 25.61 1.55
C VAL A 270 -8.61 25.81 2.86
N THR A 271 -8.35 24.74 3.63
CA THR A 271 -7.59 24.87 4.89
C THR A 271 -6.16 25.39 4.68
N SER A 272 -5.47 25.02 3.59
CA SER A 272 -4.13 25.52 3.30
C SER A 272 -4.14 27.00 2.91
N PHE A 273 -5.12 27.40 2.09
CA PHE A 273 -5.32 28.80 1.73
C PHE A 273 -5.59 29.67 2.97
N CYS A 274 -6.52 29.25 3.84
CA CYS A 274 -6.82 29.98 5.08
C CYS A 274 -5.61 30.04 6.03
N ARG A 275 -4.81 28.98 6.13
CA ARG A 275 -3.57 28.95 6.93
C ARG A 275 -2.52 29.94 6.42
N LEU A 276 -2.32 30.01 5.11
CA LEU A 276 -1.39 30.95 4.48
C LEU A 276 -1.84 32.38 4.65
N LEU A 277 -3.13 32.68 4.40
CA LEU A 277 -3.70 34.00 4.63
C LEU A 277 -3.54 34.44 6.09
N LEU A 278 -3.83 33.54 7.04
CA LEU A 278 -3.71 33.81 8.47
C LEU A 278 -2.27 34.16 8.88
N ILE A 279 -1.28 33.36 8.48
CA ILE A 279 0.12 33.64 8.88
C ILE A 279 0.70 34.87 8.17
N ILE A 280 0.27 35.17 6.93
CA ILE A 280 0.63 36.42 6.22
C ILE A 280 0.09 37.66 6.95
N VAL A 281 -1.12 37.60 7.52
CA VAL A 281 -1.68 38.71 8.32
C VAL A 281 -1.02 38.81 9.70
N LEU A 282 -0.84 37.69 10.40
CA LEU A 282 -0.30 37.65 11.76
C LEU A 282 1.20 37.99 11.84
N PHE A 283 1.98 37.69 10.79
CA PHE A 283 3.42 37.94 10.79
C PHE A 283 3.74 39.43 11.06
N PRO A 284 3.36 40.39 10.21
CA PRO A 284 3.68 41.81 10.45
C PRO A 284 2.87 42.44 11.59
N THR A 285 1.73 41.87 11.99
CA THR A 285 0.83 42.50 13.00
C THR A 285 1.06 42.01 14.44
N TYR A 286 1.60 40.80 14.64
CA TYR A 286 1.68 40.17 15.96
C TYR A 286 3.03 39.48 16.23
N PHE A 287 3.61 38.79 15.24
CA PHE A 287 4.89 38.08 15.44
C PHE A 287 6.14 38.94 15.14
N ALA A 288 6.01 39.97 14.30
CA ALA A 288 7.14 40.69 13.70
C ALA A 288 6.83 42.18 13.45
N GLN A 289 6.28 42.87 14.45
CA GLN A 289 5.76 44.25 14.35
C GLN A 289 6.79 45.33 13.89
N ASN A 290 8.09 45.08 14.06
CA ASN A 290 9.16 46.04 13.77
C ASN A 290 9.95 45.73 12.48
N ILE A 291 9.48 44.78 11.65
CA ILE A 291 10.17 44.35 10.43
C ILE A 291 9.69 45.16 9.23
N HIS A 292 10.62 45.76 8.48
CA HIS A 292 10.28 46.89 7.59
C HIS A 292 10.48 46.63 6.09
N ARG A 293 11.21 45.59 5.66
CA ARG A 293 11.53 45.38 4.23
C ARG A 293 11.62 43.90 3.81
N PRO A 294 10.74 43.40 2.93
CA PRO A 294 10.78 42.01 2.45
C PRO A 294 11.85 41.76 1.36
N GLU A 295 12.32 42.79 0.68
CA GLU A 295 13.26 42.72 -0.45
C GLU A 295 14.60 42.07 -0.04
N ILE A 296 15.06 42.38 1.19
CA ILE A 296 16.30 41.89 1.80
C ILE A 296 16.35 40.36 1.94
N ALA A 297 15.20 39.68 2.01
CA ALA A 297 15.16 38.21 2.04
C ALA A 297 15.46 37.57 0.67
N PHE A 298 15.44 38.35 -0.42
CA PHE A 298 15.64 37.89 -1.79
C PHE A 298 16.89 38.46 -2.49
N GLU A 299 17.45 39.58 -2.02
CA GLU A 299 18.66 40.20 -2.61
C GLU A 299 20.00 39.49 -2.28
N MET A 300 19.99 38.22 -1.87
CA MET A 300 21.21 37.43 -1.65
C MET A 300 21.85 36.95 -2.97
N LYS A 301 22.88 37.66 -3.44
CA LYS A 301 23.84 37.10 -4.39
C LYS A 301 24.85 36.20 -3.67
N PRO A 302 25.16 34.99 -4.19
CA PRO A 302 26.27 34.18 -3.71
C PRO A 302 27.59 34.70 -4.31
N GLU A 303 28.14 35.77 -3.75
CA GLU A 303 29.44 36.29 -4.19
C GLU A 303 30.59 35.40 -3.71
N LEU A 304 31.04 34.53 -4.62
CA LEU A 304 32.26 33.74 -4.52
C LEU A 304 33.48 34.67 -4.64
N HIS A 305 33.72 35.51 -3.63
CA HIS A 305 34.71 36.57 -3.74
C HIS A 305 36.14 36.03 -3.59
N ILE A 306 36.77 35.79 -4.73
CA ILE A 306 38.23 35.81 -4.89
C ILE A 306 38.74 37.20 -4.44
N GLU A 307 39.95 37.19 -3.90
CA GLU A 307 40.78 38.30 -3.38
C GLU A 307 40.34 39.72 -3.76
N CYS A 308 40.08 40.55 -2.75
CA CYS A 308 39.89 42.00 -2.92
C CYS A 308 41.07 42.77 -2.32
N SER A 309 41.82 43.50 -3.15
CA SER A 309 43.05 44.18 -2.77
C SER A 309 42.81 45.51 -2.04
N ILE A 310 43.63 45.80 -1.02
CA ILE A 310 43.55 47.02 -0.21
C ILE A 310 43.88 48.26 -1.06
N SER A 311 42.87 49.00 -1.55
CA SER A 311 43.08 50.29 -2.23
C SER A 311 41.89 51.27 -2.29
N GLN A 312 40.63 50.84 -2.11
CA GLN A 312 39.45 51.70 -2.36
C GLN A 312 38.50 51.91 -1.15
N LEU A 313 39.03 52.41 -0.03
CA LEU A 313 38.18 53.17 0.90
C LEU A 313 38.01 54.61 0.38
N ASN A 314 36.95 54.87 -0.41
CA ASN A 314 36.28 56.18 -0.53
C ASN A 314 35.09 56.17 -1.51
N SER A 315 34.04 55.38 -1.24
CA SER A 315 32.69 55.70 -1.76
C SER A 315 31.58 55.15 -0.86
N THR A 316 30.48 55.87 -0.73
CA THR A 316 29.38 55.60 0.22
C THR A 316 28.33 54.62 -0.33
N ARG A 317 28.78 53.50 -0.91
CA ARG A 317 27.90 52.41 -1.38
C ARG A 317 28.46 51.01 -1.06
N CYS A 318 28.61 50.70 0.22
CA CYS A 318 28.66 49.30 0.65
C CYS A 318 27.28 48.67 0.44
N THR A 319 27.15 47.73 -0.51
CA THR A 319 25.95 46.89 -0.64
C THR A 319 25.90 45.93 0.54
N HIS A 320 25.06 46.26 1.54
CA HIS A 320 24.94 45.49 2.77
C HIS A 320 24.17 44.19 2.55
N TYR A 321 24.85 43.16 2.06
CA TYR A 321 24.36 41.78 2.07
C TYR A 321 24.33 41.24 3.51
N ALA A 322 23.33 40.41 3.82
CA ALA A 322 23.33 39.63 5.06
C ALA A 322 24.28 38.42 4.92
N ASP A 323 24.95 38.01 6.01
CA ASP A 323 25.96 36.95 5.95
C ASP A 323 25.39 35.61 5.43
N PRO A 324 26.00 34.98 4.41
CA PRO A 324 25.54 33.68 3.86
C PRO A 324 25.48 32.53 4.88
N SER A 325 26.18 32.68 6.02
CA SER A 325 26.11 31.74 7.14
C SER A 325 24.71 31.64 7.76
N LEU A 326 23.92 32.72 7.81
CA LEU A 326 22.56 32.72 8.38
C LEU A 326 21.55 31.97 7.49
N MET A 327 21.74 31.96 6.17
CA MET A 327 20.91 31.19 5.24
C MET A 327 21.14 29.67 5.37
N THR A 328 22.32 29.25 5.83
CA THR A 328 22.71 27.83 5.85
C THR A 328 21.81 26.98 6.78
N PRO A 329 21.54 27.35 8.05
CA PRO A 329 20.56 26.67 8.90
C PRO A 329 19.16 26.56 8.28
N PHE A 330 18.70 27.60 7.58
CA PHE A 330 17.39 27.60 6.90
C PHE A 330 17.32 26.55 5.77
N LEU A 331 18.31 26.56 4.86
CA LEU A 331 18.36 25.59 3.76
C LEU A 331 18.51 24.15 4.28
N VAL A 332 19.36 23.94 5.29
CA VAL A 332 19.52 22.64 5.96
C VAL A 332 18.21 22.20 6.60
N HIS A 333 17.49 23.06 7.34
CA HIS A 333 16.19 22.71 7.91
C HIS A 333 15.19 22.30 6.83
N PHE A 334 15.07 23.10 5.76
CA PHE A 334 14.12 22.86 4.69
C PHE A 334 14.34 21.52 3.97
N PHE A 335 15.54 21.31 3.40
CA PHE A 335 15.82 20.09 2.64
C PHE A 335 15.81 18.84 3.52
N VAL A 336 16.34 18.92 4.75
CA VAL A 336 16.36 17.77 5.65
C VAL A 336 14.98 17.44 6.21
N CYS A 337 14.13 18.44 6.50
CA CYS A 337 12.74 18.17 6.90
C CYS A 337 11.91 17.55 5.77
N MET A 338 12.12 18.01 4.53
CA MET A 338 11.49 17.43 3.34
C MET A 338 11.93 15.96 3.14
N GLY A 339 13.23 15.69 3.24
CA GLY A 339 13.80 14.33 3.14
C GLY A 339 13.32 13.40 4.25
N LEU A 340 13.35 13.86 5.51
CA LEU A 340 12.80 13.20 6.70
C LEU A 340 11.35 12.75 6.46
N TYR A 341 10.50 13.66 5.95
CA TYR A 341 9.10 13.36 5.71
C TYR A 341 8.90 12.28 4.66
N TYR A 342 9.48 12.44 3.47
CA TYR A 342 9.28 11.49 2.38
C TYR A 342 9.92 10.12 2.68
N ALA A 343 11.05 10.08 3.39
CA ALA A 343 11.64 8.82 3.87
C ALA A 343 10.73 8.12 4.90
N ALA A 344 10.16 8.85 5.87
CA ALA A 344 9.24 8.30 6.86
C ALA A 344 7.94 7.76 6.23
N VAL A 345 7.38 8.49 5.26
CA VAL A 345 6.20 8.08 4.49
C VAL A 345 6.51 6.88 3.57
N LEU A 346 7.70 6.81 2.96
CA LEU A 346 8.07 5.69 2.10
C LEU A 346 8.38 4.43 2.91
N ALA A 347 9.10 4.55 4.03
CA ALA A 347 9.35 3.45 4.97
C ALA A 347 8.05 2.84 5.52
N THR A 348 7.06 3.68 5.86
CA THR A 348 5.72 3.20 6.25
C THR A 348 4.97 2.53 5.08
N LYS A 349 4.97 3.10 3.88
CA LYS A 349 4.38 2.47 2.67
C LYS A 349 5.02 1.10 2.36
N VAL A 350 6.32 0.91 2.59
CA VAL A 350 7.06 -0.34 2.31
C VAL A 350 7.01 -1.35 3.48
N CYS A 351 6.40 -0.98 4.63
CA CYS A 351 6.38 -1.77 5.87
C CYS A 351 7.79 -2.03 6.47
N MET A 352 8.64 -1.00 6.44
CA MET A 352 9.92 -0.91 7.15
C MET A 352 9.80 -0.11 8.46
N ASP A 353 8.58 0.25 8.86
CA ASP A 353 8.27 1.27 9.85
C ASP A 353 8.77 0.97 11.26
N ARG A 354 8.77 -0.29 11.71
CA ARG A 354 9.28 -0.62 13.06
C ARG A 354 10.68 -0.09 13.35
N ILE A 355 11.58 -0.11 12.37
CA ILE A 355 12.97 0.36 12.52
C ILE A 355 13.08 1.80 11.98
N CYS A 356 12.78 2.00 10.70
CA CYS A 356 13.02 3.26 10.00
C CYS A 356 11.99 4.37 10.29
N PHE A 357 10.96 4.10 11.11
CA PHE A 357 9.98 5.10 11.55
C PHE A 357 9.87 5.12 13.08
N CYS A 358 9.48 4.01 13.72
CA CYS A 358 9.23 3.97 15.16
C CYS A 358 10.50 4.19 15.97
N VAL A 359 11.53 3.36 15.78
CA VAL A 359 12.82 3.50 16.50
C VAL A 359 13.53 4.77 16.09
N ALA A 360 13.58 5.09 14.79
CA ALA A 360 14.23 6.30 14.27
C ALA A 360 13.67 7.60 14.89
N LEU A 361 12.34 7.78 14.91
CA LEU A 361 11.72 8.98 15.52
C LEU A 361 11.75 8.94 17.05
N ALA A 362 11.63 7.75 17.68
CA ALA A 362 11.68 7.61 19.14
C ALA A 362 13.05 7.96 19.75
N LEU A 363 14.14 7.70 19.02
CA LEU A 363 15.51 7.97 19.50
C LEU A 363 16.07 9.34 19.11
N GLY A 364 15.50 10.03 18.11
CA GLY A 364 16.01 11.30 17.62
C GLY A 364 16.11 12.39 18.72
N ALA A 365 15.03 12.61 19.48
CA ALA A 365 15.04 13.61 20.55
C ALA A 365 15.99 13.26 21.73
N PRO A 366 15.99 12.02 22.29
CA PRO A 366 16.97 11.65 23.32
C PRO A 366 18.42 11.76 22.89
N VAL A 367 18.76 11.35 21.66
CA VAL A 367 20.13 11.46 21.15
C VAL A 367 20.53 12.92 20.95
N TYR A 368 19.63 13.77 20.48
CA TYR A 368 19.88 15.22 20.39
C TYR A 368 20.15 15.85 21.77
N VAL A 369 19.34 15.56 22.78
CA VAL A 369 19.59 16.02 24.17
C VAL A 369 20.91 15.47 24.71
N GLY A 370 21.24 14.19 24.43
CA GLY A 370 22.51 13.59 24.80
C GLY A 370 23.73 14.29 24.17
N ILE A 371 23.66 14.64 22.88
CA ILE A 371 24.70 15.41 22.17
C ILE A 371 24.91 16.77 22.84
N ILE A 372 23.83 17.48 23.20
CA ILE A 372 23.91 18.78 23.87
C ILE A 372 24.56 18.64 25.26
N VAL A 373 24.14 17.67 26.07
CA VAL A 373 24.68 17.44 27.42
C VAL A 373 26.17 17.05 27.35
N ILE A 374 26.56 16.15 26.45
CA ILE A 374 27.97 15.79 26.24
C ILE A 374 28.79 17.01 25.79
N SER A 375 28.25 17.84 24.89
CA SER A 375 28.91 19.07 24.44
C SER A 375 29.16 20.06 25.58
N ARG A 376 28.22 20.16 26.54
CA ARG A 376 28.37 21.00 27.74
C ARG A 376 29.35 20.44 28.77
N VAL A 377 29.43 19.12 28.92
CA VAL A 377 30.40 18.46 29.83
C VAL A 377 31.84 18.50 29.26
N THR A 378 31.99 18.65 27.94
CA THR A 378 33.29 18.69 27.25
C THR A 378 33.72 20.10 26.83
N ASP A 379 32.95 21.13 27.17
CA ASP A 379 33.16 22.55 26.81
C ASP A 379 33.58 22.79 25.34
N ASN A 380 33.02 21.97 24.44
CA ASN A 380 33.18 22.10 23.00
C ASN A 380 32.40 23.31 22.45
N TRP A 381 32.83 23.87 21.31
CA TRP A 381 32.20 25.04 20.64
C TRP A 381 30.67 24.94 20.46
N ILE A 382 30.13 23.72 20.39
CA ILE A 382 28.70 23.41 20.32
C ILE A 382 27.96 23.91 21.58
N SER A 383 28.56 23.86 22.78
CA SER A 383 27.93 24.31 24.03
C SER A 383 27.50 25.77 23.92
N ASN A 384 28.43 26.66 23.55
CA ASN A 384 28.24 28.10 23.39
C ASN A 384 27.14 28.51 22.36
N THR A 385 26.68 27.56 21.53
CA THR A 385 25.62 27.80 20.53
C THR A 385 24.22 27.35 21.02
N PHE A 386 24.16 26.33 21.89
CA PHE A 386 22.90 25.65 22.27
C PHE A 386 22.56 25.69 23.77
N ILE A 387 23.55 25.93 24.65
CA ILE A 387 23.35 26.21 26.08
C ILE A 387 24.11 27.49 26.41
N LYS A 388 23.37 28.54 26.83
CA LYS A 388 23.97 29.76 27.34
C LYS A 388 23.69 29.91 28.82
N ASP A 389 24.74 30.00 29.62
CA ASP A 389 24.73 30.44 31.03
C ASP A 389 23.69 29.71 31.93
N VAL A 390 23.65 28.37 31.86
CA VAL A 390 22.76 27.51 32.68
C VAL A 390 23.56 26.76 33.77
N ASP A 391 23.04 26.79 35.00
CA ASP A 391 23.61 26.04 36.13
C ASP A 391 23.50 24.52 35.94
N ASN A 392 24.50 23.77 36.43
CA ASN A 392 24.51 22.31 36.33
C ASN A 392 23.28 21.65 36.99
N MET A 393 22.74 22.22 38.08
CA MET A 393 21.53 21.71 38.72
C MET A 393 20.29 21.89 37.85
N ASP A 394 20.15 23.04 37.19
CA ASP A 394 19.04 23.34 36.28
C ASP A 394 19.08 22.42 35.06
N LEU A 395 20.27 22.17 34.53
CA LEU A 395 20.52 21.23 33.43
C LEU A 395 19.98 19.83 33.76
N TYR A 396 20.28 19.30 34.96
CA TYR A 396 19.77 17.99 35.38
C TYR A 396 18.25 17.98 35.58
N VAL A 397 17.67 19.05 36.13
CA VAL A 397 16.20 19.19 36.28
C VAL A 397 15.51 19.17 34.91
N MET A 398 16.00 19.95 33.94
CA MET A 398 15.41 20.01 32.59
C MET A 398 15.56 18.69 31.82
N VAL A 399 16.68 17.99 31.98
CA VAL A 399 16.86 16.63 31.44
C VAL A 399 15.88 15.64 32.09
N ALA A 400 15.63 15.73 33.40
CA ALA A 400 14.65 14.87 34.08
C ALA A 400 13.21 15.13 33.57
N VAL A 401 12.80 16.40 33.41
CA VAL A 401 11.50 16.77 32.82
C VAL A 401 11.38 16.22 31.39
N PHE A 402 12.42 16.37 30.56
CA PHE A 402 12.45 15.80 29.20
C PHE A 402 12.28 14.28 29.20
N VAL A 403 13.03 13.54 30.04
CA VAL A 403 12.94 12.06 30.11
C VAL A 403 11.54 11.60 30.53
N ILE A 404 10.92 12.29 31.50
CA ILE A 404 9.54 12.02 31.94
C ILE A 404 8.54 12.23 30.79
N ALA A 405 8.65 13.35 30.08
CA ALA A 405 7.78 13.68 28.94
C ALA A 405 7.92 12.65 27.80
N TRP A 406 9.17 12.30 27.44
CA TRP A 406 9.50 11.32 26.41
C TRP A 406 8.99 9.92 26.73
N LEU A 407 9.20 9.41 27.96
CA LEU A 407 8.67 8.09 28.37
C LEU A 407 7.14 8.06 28.30
N SER A 408 6.46 9.15 28.68
CA SER A 408 5.02 9.28 28.53
C SER A 408 4.60 9.31 27.05
N GLN A 409 5.34 10.03 26.20
CA GLN A 409 5.08 10.09 24.75
C GLN A 409 5.18 8.72 24.08
N LEU A 410 6.18 7.90 24.45
CA LEU A 410 6.32 6.52 23.96
C LEU A 410 5.10 5.64 24.32
N TRP A 411 4.54 5.81 25.53
CA TRP A 411 3.33 5.10 25.93
C TRP A 411 2.09 5.53 25.15
N ILE A 412 1.95 6.83 24.86
CA ILE A 412 0.87 7.37 24.02
C ILE A 412 1.00 6.85 22.58
N CYS A 413 2.22 6.78 22.05
CA CYS A 413 2.54 6.28 20.70
C CYS A 413 2.60 4.75 20.59
N ARG A 414 2.23 3.99 21.62
CA ARG A 414 2.36 2.51 21.65
C ARG A 414 1.66 1.80 20.50
N HIS A 415 0.65 2.40 19.86
CA HIS A 415 -0.07 1.79 18.73
C HIS A 415 0.80 1.66 17.47
N ILE A 416 1.72 2.59 17.25
CA ILE A 416 2.56 2.66 16.03
C ILE A 416 3.39 1.38 15.89
N TRP A 417 3.95 0.89 17.00
CA TRP A 417 4.77 -0.33 17.09
C TRP A 417 4.05 -1.62 16.67
N TYR A 418 2.71 -1.64 16.74
CA TYR A 418 1.87 -2.83 16.56
C TYR A 418 0.74 -2.67 15.53
N SER A 419 0.68 -1.56 14.79
CA SER A 419 -0.42 -1.32 13.83
C SER A 419 -0.21 -2.08 12.52
N PRO A 420 -1.11 -2.99 12.11
CA PRO A 420 -0.99 -3.72 10.85
C PRO A 420 -1.64 -2.94 9.70
N HIS A 421 -0.90 -2.75 8.61
CA HIS A 421 -1.40 -2.17 7.36
C HIS A 421 -0.91 -2.95 6.13
N ASN A 422 -1.55 -2.74 4.98
CA ASN A 422 -1.11 -3.35 3.73
C ASN A 422 0.13 -2.62 3.17
N ARG A 423 1.05 -3.36 2.53
CA ARG A 423 2.12 -2.77 1.71
C ARG A 423 1.52 -1.86 0.64
N LEU A 424 2.18 -0.74 0.36
CA LEU A 424 1.78 0.29 -0.59
C LEU A 424 0.39 0.92 -0.31
N THR A 425 -0.09 0.87 0.93
CA THR A 425 -1.29 1.61 1.36
C THR A 425 -1.09 3.12 1.15
N PHE A 426 -2.08 3.80 0.58
CA PHE A 426 -2.03 5.25 0.36
C PHE A 426 -1.83 6.07 1.65
N GLU A 427 -1.16 7.20 1.49
CA GLU A 427 -0.68 8.10 2.54
C GLU A 427 -1.77 8.59 3.49
N TYR A 428 -2.91 9.02 2.96
CA TYR A 428 -4.09 9.46 3.74
C TYR A 428 -4.79 8.32 4.51
N LYS A 429 -4.47 7.05 4.22
CA LYS A 429 -4.89 5.88 5.03
C LYS A 429 -3.84 5.47 6.06
N LEU A 430 -2.58 5.91 5.93
CA LEU A 430 -1.51 5.69 6.91
C LEU A 430 -1.46 6.80 7.97
N PHE A 431 -1.70 8.04 7.55
CA PHE A 431 -1.66 9.25 8.35
C PHE A 431 -2.99 9.99 8.28
N VAL A 432 -3.36 10.67 9.36
CA VAL A 432 -4.50 11.59 9.42
C VAL A 432 -4.19 12.84 8.58
N LEU A 433 -2.94 13.32 8.68
CA LEU A 433 -2.46 14.57 8.14
C LEU A 433 -1.36 14.25 7.10
N PRO A 434 -1.69 14.16 5.80
CA PRO A 434 -0.80 13.64 4.76
C PRO A 434 0.20 14.69 4.24
N HIS A 435 0.69 15.58 5.11
CA HIS A 435 1.74 16.57 4.84
C HIS A 435 2.55 16.85 6.12
N TYR A 436 3.82 17.25 5.98
CA TYR A 436 4.67 17.57 7.14
C TYR A 436 4.30 18.87 7.84
N CYS A 437 4.75 19.01 9.09
CA CYS A 437 4.75 20.26 9.86
C CYS A 437 6.21 20.55 10.20
N SER A 438 6.84 21.54 9.56
CA SER A 438 8.31 21.68 9.58
C SER A 438 8.89 21.86 11.00
N PRO A 439 8.35 22.74 11.87
CA PRO A 439 8.97 22.99 13.18
C PRO A 439 8.96 21.80 14.16
N ILE A 440 8.01 20.87 13.99
CA ILE A 440 7.75 19.75 14.91
C ILE A 440 7.55 18.44 14.14
N ALA A 441 8.37 18.20 13.11
CA ALA A 441 8.17 17.14 12.13
C ALA A 441 8.09 15.73 12.73
N ASP A 442 8.93 15.42 13.72
CA ASP A 442 9.00 14.12 14.39
C ASP A 442 7.75 13.84 15.26
N ILE A 443 7.38 14.79 16.12
CA ILE A 443 6.18 14.71 16.97
C ILE A 443 4.93 14.66 16.09
N SER A 444 4.88 15.49 15.05
CA SER A 444 3.78 15.50 14.08
C SER A 444 3.64 14.16 13.35
N LEU A 445 4.74 13.55 12.88
CA LEU A 445 4.71 12.24 12.23
C LEU A 445 4.21 11.13 13.17
N LEU A 446 4.71 11.10 14.41
CA LEU A 446 4.28 10.13 15.43
C LEU A 446 2.78 10.24 15.71
N HIS A 447 2.30 11.44 16.09
CA HIS A 447 0.90 11.62 16.51
C HIS A 447 -0.09 11.72 15.34
N SER A 448 0.37 11.85 14.09
CA SER A 448 -0.50 11.76 12.89
C SER A 448 -0.73 10.33 12.39
N ARG A 449 -0.05 9.30 12.92
CA ARG A 449 -0.18 7.90 12.45
C ARG A 449 -1.51 7.28 12.88
N ARG A 450 -2.42 7.02 11.93
CA ARG A 450 -3.77 6.48 12.17
C ARG A 450 -3.74 5.16 12.96
N ILE A 451 -4.61 5.03 13.97
CA ILE A 451 -4.81 3.77 14.72
C ILE A 451 -5.65 2.79 13.88
N VAL A 452 -5.00 2.01 13.00
CA VAL A 452 -5.67 0.93 12.28
C VAL A 452 -6.15 -0.12 13.27
N SER A 453 -7.47 -0.17 13.45
CA SER A 453 -8.14 -1.18 14.27
C SER A 453 -8.39 -2.41 13.41
N GLY A 454 -7.91 -3.59 13.85
CA GLY A 454 -8.17 -4.89 13.21
C GLY A 454 -9.63 -5.38 13.34
N THR A 455 -10.60 -4.46 13.32
CA THR A 455 -12.04 -4.68 13.49
C THR A 455 -12.87 -3.79 12.55
N THR A 456 -12.24 -3.05 11.63
CA THR A 456 -12.95 -2.27 10.62
C THR A 456 -13.15 -3.15 9.40
N GLU A 457 -14.40 -3.53 9.14
CA GLU A 457 -14.85 -4.16 7.89
C GLU A 457 -14.10 -5.45 7.50
N SER A 458 -13.93 -6.35 8.46
CA SER A 458 -14.28 -7.74 8.16
C SER A 458 -15.75 -7.75 7.73
N LYS A 459 -16.03 -7.77 6.42
CA LYS A 459 -17.38 -8.06 5.92
C LYS A 459 -17.88 -9.31 6.62
N LYS A 460 -19.17 -9.36 6.97
CA LYS A 460 -19.81 -10.66 7.19
C LYS A 460 -19.56 -11.47 5.93
N TYR A 461 -18.90 -12.62 6.06
CA TYR A 461 -19.00 -13.66 5.04
C TYR A 461 -20.41 -14.23 5.17
N GLU A 462 -21.35 -13.64 4.44
CA GLU A 462 -22.54 -14.36 3.99
C GLU A 462 -22.06 -15.64 3.29
N GLU A 463 -22.76 -16.76 3.50
CA GLU A 463 -22.24 -18.12 3.28
C GLU A 463 -21.69 -18.30 1.86
N SER A 464 -20.37 -18.13 1.72
CA SER A 464 -19.78 -17.84 0.42
C SER A 464 -19.73 -19.09 -0.43
N ILE A 465 -20.28 -18.99 -1.65
CA ILE A 465 -20.12 -19.98 -2.72
C ILE A 465 -18.66 -20.45 -2.74
N PRO A 466 -18.38 -21.74 -2.51
CA PRO A 466 -17.01 -22.22 -2.34
C PRO A 466 -16.22 -21.98 -3.62
N THR A 467 -15.00 -21.48 -3.48
CA THR A 467 -14.10 -21.20 -4.61
C THR A 467 -13.95 -22.43 -5.49
N LYS A 468 -14.25 -22.29 -6.79
CA LYS A 468 -14.12 -23.35 -7.78
C LYS A 468 -12.91 -23.09 -8.68
N VAL A 469 -12.10 -24.12 -8.94
CA VAL A 469 -10.95 -24.04 -9.84
C VAL A 469 -11.07 -25.10 -10.92
N TYR A 470 -11.25 -24.69 -12.18
CA TYR A 470 -11.03 -25.58 -13.31
C TYR A 470 -9.53 -25.60 -13.60
N ILE A 471 -8.91 -26.77 -13.58
CA ILE A 471 -7.49 -26.95 -13.86
C ILE A 471 -7.37 -27.51 -15.28
N CYS A 472 -6.78 -26.76 -16.19
CA CYS A 472 -6.79 -27.03 -17.62
C CYS A 472 -5.34 -27.18 -18.13
N ALA A 473 -4.97 -28.39 -18.52
CA ALA A 473 -3.69 -28.70 -19.14
C ALA A 473 -3.89 -29.05 -20.62
N THR A 474 -2.98 -28.62 -21.49
CA THR A 474 -2.92 -29.05 -22.90
C THR A 474 -1.77 -30.02 -23.10
N MET A 475 -2.00 -31.11 -23.83
CA MET A 475 -0.99 -32.12 -24.18
C MET A 475 -1.01 -32.39 -25.70
N TRP A 476 0.13 -32.80 -26.24
CA TRP A 476 0.27 -33.37 -27.58
C TRP A 476 1.27 -34.54 -27.50
N HIS A 477 2.42 -34.44 -28.17
CA HIS A 477 3.52 -35.41 -28.10
C HIS A 477 4.41 -35.23 -26.85
N GLU A 478 3.78 -35.17 -25.67
CA GLU A 478 4.49 -35.12 -24.37
C GLU A 478 5.23 -36.43 -24.09
N ASN A 479 6.37 -36.39 -23.38
CA ASN A 479 7.08 -37.60 -22.97
C ASN A 479 6.48 -38.23 -21.71
N ARG A 480 6.79 -39.51 -21.45
CA ARG A 480 6.31 -40.24 -20.25
C ARG A 480 6.63 -39.50 -18.94
N THR A 481 7.75 -38.79 -18.87
CA THR A 481 8.17 -38.03 -17.68
C THR A 481 7.33 -36.78 -17.45
N GLU A 482 7.01 -36.03 -18.51
CA GLU A 482 6.23 -34.79 -18.46
C GLU A 482 4.79 -35.11 -18.06
N MET A 483 4.12 -36.02 -18.80
CA MET A 483 2.80 -36.55 -18.43
C MET A 483 2.74 -37.02 -16.96
N LYS A 484 3.79 -37.70 -16.48
CA LYS A 484 3.86 -38.20 -15.09
C LYS A 484 4.06 -37.08 -14.06
N GLN A 485 4.67 -35.95 -14.42
CA GLN A 485 4.81 -34.78 -13.54
C GLN A 485 3.46 -34.09 -13.30
N ILE A 486 2.75 -33.71 -14.38
CA ILE A 486 1.44 -33.07 -14.25
C ILE A 486 0.43 -34.00 -13.56
N MET A 487 0.42 -35.30 -13.87
CA MET A 487 -0.44 -36.27 -13.18
C MET A 487 -0.13 -36.37 -11.68
N LYS A 488 1.14 -36.38 -11.26
CA LYS A 488 1.51 -36.32 -9.84
C LYS A 488 0.99 -35.06 -9.17
N THR A 489 1.04 -33.91 -9.85
CA THR A 489 0.49 -32.66 -9.32
C THR A 489 -1.02 -32.73 -9.12
N LEU A 490 -1.77 -33.34 -10.04
CA LEU A 490 -3.22 -33.54 -9.89
C LEU A 490 -3.56 -34.44 -8.69
N PHE A 491 -2.86 -35.57 -8.50
CA PHE A 491 -3.05 -36.41 -7.31
C PHE A 491 -2.66 -35.72 -5.99
N ARG A 492 -1.61 -34.87 -6.00
CA ARG A 492 -1.26 -34.07 -4.80
C ARG A 492 -2.32 -33.02 -4.46
N LEU A 493 -3.03 -32.48 -5.46
CA LEU A 493 -4.15 -31.54 -5.27
C LEU A 493 -5.39 -32.25 -4.75
N ASP A 494 -5.71 -33.42 -5.30
CA ASP A 494 -6.81 -34.29 -4.86
C ASP A 494 -6.66 -34.65 -3.37
N MET A 495 -5.47 -35.09 -2.96
CA MET A 495 -5.14 -35.38 -1.57
C MET A 495 -5.25 -34.16 -0.62
N ASP A 496 -4.79 -32.97 -1.05
CA ASP A 496 -4.89 -31.72 -0.25
C ASP A 496 -6.34 -31.22 -0.14
N GLN A 497 -7.13 -31.35 -1.21
CA GLN A 497 -8.53 -30.93 -1.22
C GLN A 497 -9.39 -31.88 -0.36
N ALA A 498 -9.19 -33.20 -0.46
CA ALA A 498 -9.90 -34.18 0.36
C ALA A 498 -9.59 -33.99 1.86
N ALA A 499 -8.32 -33.78 2.22
CA ALA A 499 -7.93 -33.48 3.60
C ALA A 499 -8.61 -32.20 4.16
N ARG A 500 -8.83 -31.18 3.31
CA ARG A 500 -9.53 -29.95 3.69
C ARG A 500 -11.04 -30.14 3.83
N GLU A 501 -11.68 -30.98 3.01
CA GLU A 501 -13.10 -31.29 3.16
C GLU A 501 -13.35 -32.09 4.45
N ILE A 502 -12.48 -33.04 4.79
CA ILE A 502 -12.51 -33.76 6.08
C ILE A 502 -12.36 -32.78 7.25
N ALA A 503 -11.32 -31.92 7.25
CA ALA A 503 -11.12 -30.94 8.32
C ALA A 503 -12.29 -29.95 8.47
N LYS A 504 -12.94 -29.58 7.36
CA LYS A 504 -14.15 -28.74 7.32
C LYS A 504 -15.39 -29.47 7.84
N TYR A 505 -15.48 -30.79 7.67
CA TYR A 505 -16.52 -31.62 8.28
C TYR A 505 -16.31 -31.76 9.80
N GLU A 506 -15.09 -32.12 10.25
CA GLU A 506 -14.75 -32.20 11.68
C GLU A 506 -15.09 -30.89 12.42
N VAL A 507 -14.81 -29.75 11.80
CA VAL A 507 -15.10 -28.41 12.36
C VAL A 507 -16.61 -28.12 12.50
N LYS A 508 -17.50 -28.83 11.80
CA LYS A 508 -18.95 -28.74 11.99
C LYS A 508 -19.45 -29.63 13.13
N VAL A 509 -18.76 -30.72 13.46
CA VAL A 509 -19.14 -31.63 14.55
C VAL A 509 -18.74 -31.03 15.91
N PRO A 510 -19.64 -30.96 16.91
CA PRO A 510 -19.33 -30.42 18.23
C PRO A 510 -18.65 -31.45 19.16
N THR A 511 -17.57 -32.08 18.69
CA THR A 511 -16.81 -33.08 19.47
C THR A 511 -15.74 -32.43 20.35
N ASN A 512 -15.71 -32.78 21.64
CA ASN A 512 -14.76 -32.26 22.64
C ASN A 512 -13.31 -32.76 22.48
N ARG A 513 -12.92 -33.25 21.30
CA ARG A 513 -11.64 -33.94 21.05
C ARG A 513 -11.23 -33.82 19.58
N SER A 514 -10.39 -32.84 19.24
CA SER A 514 -9.73 -32.80 17.93
C SER A 514 -8.56 -33.79 17.92
N LEU A 515 -8.42 -34.59 16.85
CA LEU A 515 -7.26 -35.50 16.71
C LEU A 515 -5.94 -34.72 16.65
N PHE A 516 -5.96 -33.54 16.02
CA PHE A 516 -4.84 -32.61 16.01
C PHE A 516 -4.98 -31.62 17.17
N GLY A 517 -4.05 -31.70 18.14
CA GLY A 517 -4.10 -31.02 19.44
C GLY A 517 -3.81 -29.51 19.43
N SER A 518 -4.36 -28.77 18.47
CA SER A 518 -4.29 -27.30 18.41
C SER A 518 -5.67 -26.68 18.24
N LYS A 519 -5.84 -25.40 18.60
CA LYS A 519 -7.07 -24.66 18.27
C LYS A 519 -7.03 -24.28 16.79
N LEU A 520 -7.55 -25.14 15.93
CA LEU A 520 -7.76 -24.78 14.52
C LEU A 520 -8.76 -23.63 14.42
N ASP A 521 -8.42 -22.62 13.63
CA ASP A 521 -9.26 -21.44 13.39
C ASP A 521 -10.32 -21.75 12.33
N LYS A 522 -11.60 -21.71 12.73
CA LYS A 522 -12.75 -21.98 11.84
C LYS A 522 -12.83 -20.96 10.70
N ASP A 523 -12.34 -19.73 10.91
CA ASP A 523 -12.35 -18.65 9.91
C ASP A 523 -11.13 -18.69 8.96
N ALA A 524 -10.16 -19.58 9.24
CA ALA A 524 -9.06 -19.91 8.33
C ALA A 524 -9.45 -21.08 7.41
N ILE A 525 -9.97 -22.19 7.96
CA ILE A 525 -10.31 -23.38 7.16
C ILE A 525 -11.37 -23.06 6.08
N ASN A 526 -12.44 -22.35 6.44
CA ASN A 526 -13.49 -21.98 5.49
C ASN A 526 -13.01 -21.00 4.41
N ARG A 527 -11.98 -20.20 4.70
CA ARG A 527 -11.37 -19.25 3.77
C ARG A 527 -10.43 -19.93 2.78
N ASP A 528 -9.69 -20.91 3.27
CA ASP A 528 -8.65 -21.64 2.52
C ASP A 528 -9.23 -22.88 1.82
N TYR A 529 -10.53 -23.14 1.96
CA TYR A 529 -11.25 -24.17 1.23
C TYR A 529 -11.50 -23.77 -0.24
N TYR A 530 -11.39 -24.76 -1.14
CA TYR A 530 -11.74 -24.70 -2.55
C TYR A 530 -12.21 -26.08 -3.04
N LYS A 531 -12.92 -26.11 -4.17
CA LYS A 531 -13.16 -27.32 -4.97
C LYS A 531 -12.42 -27.17 -6.30
N PHE A 532 -11.96 -28.26 -6.89
CA PHE A 532 -11.37 -28.23 -8.23
C PHE A 532 -11.93 -29.33 -9.13
N GLU A 533 -11.68 -29.19 -10.43
CA GLU A 533 -11.98 -30.20 -11.44
C GLU A 533 -10.92 -30.11 -12.54
N ALA A 534 -10.31 -31.24 -12.89
CA ALA A 534 -9.19 -31.30 -13.82
C ALA A 534 -9.65 -31.68 -15.23
N HIS A 535 -9.10 -30.97 -16.22
CA HIS A 535 -9.37 -31.10 -17.63
C HIS A 535 -8.03 -31.20 -18.39
N ILE A 536 -7.73 -32.36 -18.98
CA ILE A 536 -6.59 -32.54 -19.88
C ILE A 536 -7.13 -32.51 -21.30
N LEU A 537 -6.59 -31.65 -22.16
CA LEU A 537 -6.95 -31.57 -23.57
C LEU A 537 -5.81 -32.14 -24.39
N PHE A 538 -6.01 -33.38 -24.84
CA PHE A 538 -5.10 -34.10 -25.71
C PHE A 538 -5.37 -33.71 -27.16
N ASP A 539 -4.40 -33.06 -27.79
CA ASP A 539 -4.47 -32.65 -29.18
C ASP A 539 -4.00 -33.76 -30.11
N ASP A 540 -4.55 -33.81 -31.34
CA ASP A 540 -4.33 -34.87 -32.33
C ASP A 540 -4.32 -36.30 -31.75
N ALA A 541 -5.29 -36.58 -30.88
CA ALA A 541 -5.32 -37.74 -29.99
C ALA A 541 -5.79 -39.05 -30.65
N MET A 542 -6.11 -39.01 -31.94
CA MET A 542 -6.78 -40.08 -32.68
C MET A 542 -6.03 -40.40 -33.98
N GLU A 543 -5.77 -41.68 -34.24
CA GLU A 543 -5.11 -42.18 -35.43
C GLU A 543 -5.96 -43.23 -36.16
N THR A 544 -5.65 -43.52 -37.42
CA THR A 544 -6.43 -44.47 -38.24
C THR A 544 -5.65 -45.77 -38.40
N ILE A 545 -6.05 -46.81 -37.65
CA ILE A 545 -5.46 -48.16 -37.70
C ILE A 545 -6.47 -49.08 -38.39
N GLU A 546 -6.05 -49.78 -39.44
CA GLU A 546 -6.89 -50.73 -40.20
C GLU A 546 -8.27 -50.17 -40.63
N GLY A 547 -8.32 -48.86 -40.94
CA GLY A 547 -9.56 -48.16 -41.32
C GLY A 547 -10.48 -47.75 -40.16
N LYS A 548 -10.14 -48.08 -38.91
CA LYS A 548 -10.84 -47.62 -37.70
C LYS A 548 -10.11 -46.41 -37.09
N ARG A 549 -10.87 -45.49 -36.48
CA ARG A 549 -10.30 -44.39 -35.68
C ARG A 549 -10.13 -44.84 -34.23
N GLU A 550 -8.89 -44.93 -33.76
CA GLU A 550 -8.54 -45.35 -32.40
C GLU A 550 -7.67 -44.28 -31.70
N PRO A 551 -7.59 -44.27 -30.35
CA PRO A 551 -6.70 -43.35 -29.64
C PRO A 551 -5.23 -43.68 -29.93
N ASN A 552 -4.40 -42.65 -30.05
CA ASN A 552 -2.98 -42.82 -30.39
C ASN A 552 -2.14 -43.41 -29.22
N GLU A 553 -0.92 -43.85 -29.52
CA GLU A 553 0.02 -44.39 -28.51
C GLU A 553 0.25 -43.45 -27.30
N PHE A 554 0.26 -42.13 -27.50
CA PHE A 554 0.44 -41.17 -26.41
C PHE A 554 -0.77 -41.16 -25.45
N VAL A 555 -1.98 -41.40 -25.94
CA VAL A 555 -3.17 -41.58 -25.10
C VAL A 555 -3.11 -42.91 -24.34
N LYS A 556 -2.67 -44.00 -24.99
CA LYS A 556 -2.47 -45.31 -24.35
C LYS A 556 -1.44 -45.19 -23.21
N GLN A 557 -0.31 -44.53 -23.48
CA GLN A 557 0.72 -44.18 -22.51
C GLN A 557 0.17 -43.35 -21.34
N LEU A 558 -0.66 -42.32 -21.57
CA LEU A 558 -1.28 -41.55 -20.49
C LEU A 558 -2.15 -42.42 -19.59
N MET A 559 -2.90 -43.38 -20.14
CA MET A 559 -3.75 -44.28 -19.35
C MET A 559 -2.96 -45.14 -18.36
N GLU A 560 -1.75 -45.59 -18.70
CA GLU A 560 -0.84 -46.26 -17.76
C GLU A 560 -0.33 -45.30 -16.68
N ILE A 561 0.12 -44.11 -17.10
CA ILE A 561 0.77 -43.11 -16.24
C ILE A 561 -0.17 -42.64 -15.12
N ILE A 562 -1.49 -42.57 -15.36
CA ILE A 562 -2.46 -42.18 -14.33
C ILE A 562 -2.35 -43.10 -13.10
N THR A 563 -2.30 -44.42 -13.30
CA THR A 563 -2.18 -45.40 -12.21
C THR A 563 -0.78 -45.38 -11.57
N GLU A 564 0.26 -45.22 -12.39
CA GLU A 564 1.66 -45.11 -11.97
C GLU A 564 1.91 -43.85 -11.09
N ALA A 565 1.33 -42.71 -11.48
CA ALA A 565 1.44 -41.44 -10.79
C ALA A 565 0.67 -41.40 -9.46
N GLY A 566 -0.51 -42.04 -9.41
CA GLY A 566 -1.28 -42.18 -8.17
C GLY A 566 -0.49 -42.97 -7.11
N THR A 567 0.01 -44.14 -7.51
CA THR A 567 0.88 -44.99 -6.65
C THR A 567 2.11 -44.22 -6.16
N ASP A 568 2.78 -43.48 -7.05
CA ASP A 568 3.94 -42.65 -6.71
C ASP A 568 3.65 -41.52 -5.71
N VAL A 569 2.41 -41.00 -5.65
CA VAL A 569 2.02 -39.92 -4.73
C VAL A 569 1.59 -40.47 -3.37
N TYR A 570 0.69 -41.45 -3.35
CA TYR A 570 0.11 -41.99 -2.11
C TYR A 570 1.03 -43.00 -1.41
N LYS A 571 2.10 -43.48 -2.07
CA LYS A 571 3.06 -44.48 -1.55
C LYS A 571 2.45 -45.85 -1.20
N ILE A 572 1.30 -46.12 -1.77
CA ILE A 572 0.51 -47.35 -1.66
C ILE A 572 0.12 -47.72 -3.10
N PRO A 573 0.14 -49.01 -3.51
CA PRO A 573 -0.36 -49.41 -4.83
C PRO A 573 -1.83 -49.00 -4.99
N ILE A 574 -2.08 -48.05 -5.89
CA ILE A 574 -3.43 -47.65 -6.29
C ILE A 574 -3.73 -48.33 -7.63
N ASN A 575 -4.88 -48.99 -7.71
CA ASN A 575 -5.46 -49.42 -8.97
C ASN A 575 -6.65 -48.50 -9.29
N MET A 576 -6.58 -47.78 -10.40
CA MET A 576 -7.64 -46.86 -10.82
C MET A 576 -8.77 -47.62 -11.50
N LEU A 577 -10.02 -47.18 -11.26
CA LEU A 577 -11.16 -47.70 -12.03
C LEU A 577 -11.03 -47.31 -13.52
N PRO A 578 -11.51 -48.16 -14.45
CA PRO A 578 -11.52 -47.82 -15.86
C PRO A 578 -12.40 -46.58 -16.12
N PRO A 579 -12.01 -45.68 -17.02
CA PRO A 579 -12.74 -44.44 -17.24
C PRO A 579 -14.05 -44.65 -18.01
N ASP A 580 -15.02 -43.78 -17.74
CA ASP A 580 -16.22 -43.64 -18.58
C ASP A 580 -15.79 -43.12 -19.97
N LYS A 581 -15.95 -43.95 -21.00
CA LYS A 581 -15.63 -43.60 -22.39
C LYS A 581 -16.85 -42.98 -23.06
N VAL A 582 -16.73 -41.74 -23.54
CA VAL A 582 -17.81 -41.00 -24.20
C VAL A 582 -17.34 -40.51 -25.57
N VAL A 583 -18.06 -40.88 -26.63
CA VAL A 583 -17.84 -40.32 -27.98
C VAL A 583 -18.36 -38.87 -28.01
N THR A 584 -17.63 -37.97 -28.66
CA THR A 584 -17.97 -36.54 -28.71
C THR A 584 -17.86 -35.98 -30.13
N PRO A 585 -18.53 -34.85 -30.46
CA PRO A 585 -18.44 -34.26 -31.80
C PRO A 585 -17.01 -33.90 -32.25
N TYR A 586 -16.11 -33.65 -31.29
CA TYR A 586 -14.70 -33.33 -31.53
C TYR A 586 -13.75 -34.53 -31.46
N GLY A 587 -14.25 -35.75 -31.26
CA GLY A 587 -13.43 -36.95 -31.04
C GLY A 587 -13.99 -37.84 -29.92
N GLY A 588 -13.35 -37.81 -28.76
CA GLY A 588 -13.77 -38.59 -27.59
C GLY A 588 -13.46 -37.91 -26.26
N ARG A 589 -13.87 -38.56 -25.16
CA ARG A 589 -13.61 -38.13 -23.79
C ARG A 589 -13.54 -39.32 -22.84
N LEU A 590 -12.58 -39.30 -21.93
CA LEU A 590 -12.43 -40.25 -20.83
C LEU A 590 -12.71 -39.50 -19.52
N ASN A 591 -13.70 -39.94 -18.73
CA ASN A 591 -13.93 -39.39 -17.40
C ASN A 591 -13.36 -40.34 -16.33
N TYR A 592 -12.54 -39.81 -15.44
CA TYR A 592 -11.99 -40.47 -14.26
C TYR A 592 -12.48 -39.77 -12.99
N THR A 593 -12.69 -40.55 -11.93
CA THR A 593 -12.83 -40.04 -10.56
C THR A 593 -11.53 -40.35 -9.81
N LEU A 594 -10.90 -39.35 -9.20
CA LEU A 594 -9.69 -39.50 -8.42
C LEU A 594 -10.01 -40.02 -6.99
N PRO A 595 -9.04 -40.57 -6.24
CA PRO A 595 -9.27 -41.14 -4.90
C PRO A 595 -9.91 -40.21 -3.86
N GLY A 596 -9.72 -38.88 -4.00
CA GLY A 596 -10.36 -37.84 -3.20
C GLY A 596 -11.68 -37.30 -3.79
N GLU A 597 -12.34 -38.07 -4.64
CA GLU A 597 -13.61 -37.77 -5.34
C GLU A 597 -13.56 -36.60 -6.35
N ASN A 598 -12.43 -35.92 -6.53
CA ASN A 598 -12.30 -34.88 -7.55
C ASN A 598 -12.30 -35.51 -8.96
N LYS A 599 -12.88 -34.80 -9.94
CA LYS A 599 -13.01 -35.31 -11.31
C LYS A 599 -11.81 -34.95 -12.17
N LEU A 600 -11.37 -35.90 -12.99
CA LEU A 600 -10.39 -35.73 -14.06
C LEU A 600 -11.03 -36.10 -15.39
N VAL A 601 -11.01 -35.20 -16.35
CA VAL A 601 -11.63 -35.36 -17.67
C VAL A 601 -10.57 -35.20 -18.75
N VAL A 602 -10.25 -36.28 -19.45
CA VAL A 602 -9.34 -36.26 -20.60
C VAL A 602 -10.17 -36.10 -21.88
N HIS A 603 -10.00 -35.00 -22.58
CA HIS A 603 -10.64 -34.71 -23.86
C HIS A 603 -9.70 -35.15 -24.99
N LEU A 604 -10.16 -36.03 -25.86
CA LEU A 604 -9.41 -36.54 -27.01
C LEU A 604 -9.87 -35.79 -28.26
N LYS A 605 -9.04 -34.86 -28.76
CA LYS A 605 -9.35 -34.10 -29.98
C LYS A 605 -8.94 -34.87 -31.22
N ASP A 606 -9.85 -34.97 -32.16
CA ASP A 606 -9.65 -35.55 -33.49
C ASP A 606 -9.35 -34.42 -34.49
N LYS A 607 -8.14 -34.38 -35.07
CA LYS A 607 -7.69 -33.27 -35.94
C LYS A 607 -8.55 -33.08 -37.18
N ASP A 608 -9.25 -34.12 -37.61
CA ASP A 608 -10.13 -34.13 -38.78
C ASP A 608 -11.54 -33.58 -38.45
N LYS A 609 -11.84 -33.35 -37.17
CA LYS A 609 -13.14 -32.84 -36.67
C LYS A 609 -13.06 -31.47 -36.01
N ILE A 610 -11.93 -31.13 -35.37
CA ILE A 610 -11.74 -29.87 -34.65
C ILE A 610 -10.34 -29.29 -34.89
N ARG A 611 -10.22 -27.96 -34.85
CA ARG A 611 -8.94 -27.26 -34.98
C ARG A 611 -7.93 -27.74 -33.93
N HIS A 612 -6.80 -28.25 -34.40
CA HIS A 612 -5.63 -28.59 -33.60
C HIS A 612 -4.82 -27.32 -33.23
N LYS A 613 -3.66 -27.49 -32.58
CA LYS A 613 -2.82 -26.48 -31.89
C LYS A 613 -3.34 -26.05 -30.51
N LYS A 614 -2.38 -25.68 -29.65
CA LYS A 614 -2.53 -25.31 -28.23
C LYS A 614 -3.59 -24.23 -28.00
N ARG A 615 -3.57 -23.16 -28.80
CA ARG A 615 -4.56 -22.07 -28.76
C ARG A 615 -6.00 -22.56 -28.95
N TRP A 616 -6.25 -23.43 -29.93
CA TRP A 616 -7.62 -23.92 -30.21
C TRP A 616 -8.10 -24.89 -29.11
N SER A 617 -7.20 -25.63 -28.46
CA SER A 617 -7.52 -26.35 -27.22
C SER A 617 -7.89 -25.38 -26.08
N GLN A 618 -7.17 -24.26 -25.91
CA GLN A 618 -7.50 -23.27 -24.89
C GLN A 618 -8.88 -22.61 -25.11
N ILE A 619 -9.17 -22.19 -26.35
CA ILE A 619 -10.49 -21.67 -26.73
C ILE A 619 -11.58 -22.72 -26.44
N MET A 620 -11.36 -23.98 -26.83
CA MET A 620 -12.29 -25.09 -26.60
C MET A 620 -12.64 -25.28 -25.12
N TYR A 621 -11.67 -25.30 -24.20
CA TYR A 621 -12.01 -25.44 -22.77
C TYR A 621 -12.65 -24.18 -22.20
N MET A 622 -12.27 -22.98 -22.64
CA MET A 622 -12.89 -21.74 -22.13
C MET A 622 -14.37 -21.66 -22.53
N TYR A 623 -14.71 -22.00 -23.78
CA TYR A 623 -16.10 -22.12 -24.24
C TYR A 623 -16.86 -23.23 -23.50
N TYR A 624 -16.27 -24.43 -23.36
CA TYR A 624 -16.92 -25.55 -22.68
C TYR A 624 -17.17 -25.29 -21.18
N LEU A 625 -16.23 -24.64 -20.49
CA LEU A 625 -16.26 -24.49 -19.03
C LEU A 625 -16.97 -23.22 -18.56
N LEU A 626 -16.96 -22.15 -19.37
CA LEU A 626 -17.54 -20.85 -19.03
C LEU A 626 -18.85 -20.56 -19.77
N GLY A 627 -18.95 -20.95 -21.05
CA GLY A 627 -20.21 -20.91 -21.79
C GLY A 627 -21.13 -22.06 -21.38
N TYR A 628 -20.85 -23.26 -21.89
CA TYR A 628 -21.73 -24.41 -21.70
C TYR A 628 -21.93 -24.80 -20.22
N LYS A 629 -20.85 -24.95 -19.44
CA LYS A 629 -20.90 -25.58 -18.11
C LYS A 629 -21.18 -24.63 -16.93
N LEU A 630 -21.04 -23.31 -17.12
CA LEU A 630 -21.27 -22.30 -16.08
C LEU A 630 -22.49 -21.41 -16.37
N VAL A 631 -22.90 -21.28 -17.64
CA VAL A 631 -24.08 -20.52 -18.05
C VAL A 631 -25.17 -21.46 -18.59
N GLU A 632 -24.99 -22.05 -19.78
CA GLU A 632 -26.07 -22.81 -20.45
C GLU A 632 -26.64 -23.95 -19.59
N LYS A 633 -25.80 -24.73 -18.91
CA LYS A 633 -26.26 -25.86 -18.08
C LYS A 633 -27.00 -25.43 -16.81
N GLU A 634 -26.71 -24.26 -16.26
CA GLU A 634 -27.31 -23.75 -15.02
C GLU A 634 -28.56 -22.90 -15.29
N ILE A 635 -28.85 -22.58 -16.56
CA ILE A 635 -30.01 -21.80 -17.01
C ILE A 635 -31.10 -22.73 -17.55
N SER A 636 -32.16 -22.95 -16.76
CA SER A 636 -33.28 -23.84 -17.09
C SER A 636 -34.36 -23.22 -18.00
N SER A 637 -34.26 -21.93 -18.32
CA SER A 637 -35.24 -21.15 -19.08
C SER A 637 -34.54 -20.24 -20.08
N PRO A 638 -35.08 -19.99 -21.28
CA PRO A 638 -34.41 -19.13 -22.26
C PRO A 638 -34.15 -17.72 -21.69
N LEU A 639 -33.08 -17.08 -22.17
CA LEU A 639 -32.86 -15.65 -21.93
C LEU A 639 -33.89 -14.86 -22.74
N ASP A 640 -34.43 -13.80 -22.14
CA ASP A 640 -35.39 -12.91 -22.79
C ASP A 640 -34.74 -12.13 -23.96
N GLU A 641 -35.58 -11.53 -24.80
CA GLU A 641 -35.18 -10.79 -26.02
C GLU A 641 -34.25 -9.59 -25.71
N ASP A 642 -34.20 -9.15 -24.44
CA ASP A 642 -33.29 -8.11 -23.92
C ASP A 642 -31.79 -8.50 -23.88
N PHE A 643 -31.39 -9.70 -24.30
CA PHE A 643 -29.96 -10.03 -24.33
C PHE A 643 -29.16 -9.07 -25.24
N GLU A 644 -29.68 -8.70 -26.41
CA GLU A 644 -29.01 -7.74 -27.31
C GLU A 644 -29.17 -6.27 -26.87
N SER A 645 -30.17 -5.94 -26.04
CA SER A 645 -30.37 -4.58 -25.51
C SER A 645 -29.46 -4.26 -24.31
N ALA A 646 -29.01 -5.29 -23.58
CA ALA A 646 -28.16 -5.15 -22.40
C ALA A 646 -26.74 -4.63 -22.73
N SER A 647 -26.30 -3.58 -22.04
CA SER A 647 -25.03 -2.86 -22.33
C SER A 647 -23.73 -3.57 -21.88
N SER A 648 -23.82 -4.80 -21.36
CA SER A 648 -22.68 -5.71 -21.09
C SER A 648 -23.20 -7.11 -20.76
N LEU A 649 -22.40 -8.15 -20.98
CA LEU A 649 -22.83 -9.53 -20.71
C LEU A 649 -23.33 -9.74 -19.26
N PHE A 650 -22.68 -9.11 -18.27
CA PHE A 650 -23.04 -9.27 -16.85
C PHE A 650 -24.31 -8.52 -16.42
N GLN A 651 -24.95 -7.76 -17.29
CA GLN A 651 -26.29 -7.21 -17.04
C GLN A 651 -27.40 -8.19 -17.44
N ALA A 652 -27.18 -8.99 -18.49
CA ALA A 652 -28.15 -9.99 -18.96
C ALA A 652 -28.07 -11.33 -18.20
N LEU A 653 -26.97 -11.61 -17.50
CA LEU A 653 -26.79 -12.84 -16.73
C LEU A 653 -27.43 -12.75 -15.32
N PRO A 654 -28.08 -13.83 -14.83
CA PRO A 654 -28.53 -13.93 -13.44
C PRO A 654 -27.43 -13.64 -12.43
N LYS A 655 -27.78 -12.90 -11.36
CA LYS A 655 -26.82 -12.44 -10.32
C LYS A 655 -26.03 -13.60 -9.69
N ASP A 656 -26.67 -14.74 -9.51
CA ASP A 656 -26.05 -15.94 -8.93
C ASP A 656 -24.95 -16.49 -9.84
N ILE A 657 -25.17 -16.51 -11.16
CA ILE A 657 -24.17 -16.92 -12.16
C ILE A 657 -23.02 -15.90 -12.20
N VAL A 658 -23.30 -14.60 -12.11
CA VAL A 658 -22.25 -13.57 -11.99
C VAL A 658 -21.42 -13.77 -10.70
N GLN A 659 -22.07 -14.12 -9.58
CA GLN A 659 -21.39 -14.39 -8.30
C GLN A 659 -20.60 -15.71 -8.33
N GLN A 660 -21.08 -16.74 -9.04
CA GLN A 660 -20.31 -17.94 -9.33
C GLN A 660 -19.09 -17.62 -10.22
N ALA A 661 -19.24 -16.79 -11.24
CA ALA A 661 -18.15 -16.36 -12.13
C ALA A 661 -17.11 -15.46 -11.41
N GLU A 662 -17.48 -14.75 -10.35
CA GLU A 662 -16.53 -14.02 -9.49
C GLU A 662 -15.68 -14.95 -8.60
N ASN A 663 -16.21 -16.11 -8.23
CA ASN A 663 -15.59 -17.10 -7.33
C ASN A 663 -15.04 -18.35 -8.05
N THR A 664 -15.23 -18.43 -9.38
CA THR A 664 -14.71 -19.48 -10.25
C THR A 664 -13.45 -18.99 -10.95
N TYR A 665 -12.44 -19.85 -11.00
CA TYR A 665 -11.15 -19.57 -11.62
C TYR A 665 -10.77 -20.67 -12.60
N VAL A 666 -10.02 -20.31 -13.63
CA VAL A 666 -9.45 -21.22 -14.63
C VAL A 666 -7.94 -21.16 -14.51
N MET A 667 -7.32 -22.28 -14.13
CA MET A 667 -5.88 -22.45 -14.06
C MET A 667 -5.39 -23.07 -15.38
N ALA A 668 -4.65 -22.31 -16.16
CA ALA A 668 -3.94 -22.81 -17.34
C ALA A 668 -2.59 -23.43 -16.91
N LEU A 669 -2.28 -24.60 -17.48
CA LEU A 669 -1.07 -25.38 -17.26
C LEU A 669 -0.57 -25.96 -18.59
N ASP A 670 0.73 -26.23 -18.65
CA ASP A 670 1.37 -27.01 -19.71
C ASP A 670 1.63 -28.46 -19.23
N GLY A 671 2.06 -29.36 -20.12
CA GLY A 671 2.20 -30.79 -19.84
C GLY A 671 3.32 -31.16 -18.84
N ASP A 672 4.31 -30.30 -18.65
CA ASP A 672 5.53 -30.51 -17.85
C ASP A 672 5.43 -30.02 -16.39
N VAL A 673 4.30 -29.44 -15.99
CA VAL A 673 4.25 -28.54 -14.83
C VAL A 673 4.05 -29.27 -13.49
N ASP A 674 5.13 -29.43 -12.72
CA ASP A 674 5.07 -29.85 -11.31
C ASP A 674 4.90 -28.64 -10.36
N PHE A 675 3.79 -28.61 -9.61
CA PHE A 675 3.60 -27.74 -8.45
C PHE A 675 2.93 -28.43 -7.24
N SER A 676 2.99 -27.74 -6.09
CA SER A 676 2.36 -28.16 -4.83
C SER A 676 1.07 -27.37 -4.54
N PRO A 677 0.07 -27.94 -3.83
CA PRO A 677 -1.23 -27.29 -3.57
C PRO A 677 -1.13 -25.91 -2.91
N LYS A 678 -0.08 -25.68 -2.11
CA LYS A 678 0.23 -24.37 -1.50
C LYS A 678 0.52 -23.26 -2.52
N ALA A 679 0.99 -23.61 -3.72
CA ALA A 679 1.17 -22.64 -4.81
C ALA A 679 -0.18 -22.18 -5.38
N LEU A 680 -1.13 -23.10 -5.60
CA LEU A 680 -2.49 -22.77 -6.01
C LEU A 680 -3.19 -21.90 -4.95
N GLN A 681 -3.09 -22.27 -3.65
CA GLN A 681 -3.62 -21.46 -2.55
C GLN A 681 -3.14 -20.00 -2.62
N LEU A 682 -1.83 -19.78 -2.81
CA LEU A 682 -1.25 -18.44 -2.88
C LEU A 682 -1.76 -17.61 -4.07
N LEU A 683 -2.16 -18.23 -5.18
CA LEU A 683 -2.83 -17.53 -6.28
C LEU A 683 -4.29 -17.19 -5.92
N ILE A 684 -5.04 -18.17 -5.39
CA ILE A 684 -6.42 -17.97 -4.90
C ILE A 684 -6.48 -16.82 -3.88
N ASP A 685 -5.52 -16.74 -2.94
CA ASP A 685 -5.45 -15.68 -1.93
C ASP A 685 -5.29 -14.29 -2.56
N ARG A 686 -4.55 -14.16 -3.67
CA ARG A 686 -4.39 -12.89 -4.39
C ARG A 686 -5.66 -12.53 -5.15
N MET A 687 -6.32 -13.50 -5.78
CA MET A 687 -7.60 -13.31 -6.46
C MET A 687 -8.74 -12.94 -5.50
N LYS A 688 -8.78 -13.56 -4.32
CA LYS A 688 -9.71 -13.23 -3.21
C LYS A 688 -9.44 -11.84 -2.61
N LYS A 689 -8.20 -11.37 -2.61
CA LYS A 689 -7.83 -10.07 -2.00
C LYS A 689 -8.36 -8.84 -2.75
N ASN A 690 -8.57 -8.93 -4.06
CA ASN A 690 -9.13 -7.85 -4.86
C ASN A 690 -10.01 -8.42 -5.98
N PRO A 691 -11.35 -8.21 -5.96
CA PRO A 691 -12.25 -8.77 -6.97
C PRO A 691 -12.01 -8.23 -8.39
N LYS A 692 -11.32 -7.08 -8.54
CA LYS A 692 -10.93 -6.53 -9.85
C LYS A 692 -9.72 -7.21 -10.50
N VAL A 693 -9.03 -8.13 -9.82
CA VAL A 693 -7.89 -8.83 -10.42
C VAL A 693 -8.42 -9.92 -11.35
N GLY A 694 -8.14 -9.78 -12.65
CA GLY A 694 -8.59 -10.70 -13.69
C GLY A 694 -7.71 -11.95 -13.84
N ALA A 695 -6.40 -11.85 -13.56
CA ALA A 695 -5.47 -12.97 -13.60
C ALA A 695 -4.36 -12.84 -12.54
N THR A 696 -3.80 -13.97 -12.11
CA THR A 696 -2.56 -14.05 -11.34
C THR A 696 -1.67 -15.16 -11.88
N CYS A 697 -0.38 -14.89 -12.03
CA CYS A 697 0.62 -15.89 -12.41
C CYS A 697 1.52 -16.23 -11.21
N GLY A 698 1.98 -17.48 -11.13
CA GLY A 698 3.04 -17.86 -10.20
C GLY A 698 4.44 -17.74 -10.82
N ARG A 699 5.47 -18.06 -10.03
CA ARG A 699 6.86 -18.07 -10.49
C ARG A 699 7.27 -19.47 -10.95
N ILE A 700 7.43 -19.64 -12.25
CA ILE A 700 8.03 -20.84 -12.84
C ILE A 700 9.54 -20.85 -12.57
N LYS A 701 10.12 -22.05 -12.49
CA LYS A 701 11.56 -22.30 -12.39
C LYS A 701 11.87 -23.55 -13.24
N PRO A 702 12.73 -23.48 -14.27
CA PRO A 702 13.03 -24.67 -15.06
C PRO A 702 13.83 -25.70 -14.25
N GLY A 703 13.69 -26.97 -14.62
CA GLY A 703 14.40 -28.10 -14.01
C GLY A 703 15.89 -28.14 -14.35
N GLY A 704 16.52 -29.31 -14.20
CA GLY A 704 17.87 -29.59 -14.73
C GLY A 704 19.05 -28.79 -14.14
N SER A 705 20.20 -28.92 -14.80
CA SER A 705 21.51 -28.34 -14.43
C SER A 705 22.30 -27.89 -15.67
N GLY A 706 23.44 -27.22 -15.48
CA GLY A 706 24.32 -26.71 -16.55
C GLY A 706 24.09 -25.24 -16.91
N PRO A 707 25.00 -24.63 -17.71
CA PRO A 707 25.01 -23.18 -17.92
C PRO A 707 23.77 -22.60 -18.60
N VAL A 708 23.19 -23.29 -19.59
CA VAL A 708 21.95 -22.87 -20.26
C VAL A 708 20.79 -22.80 -19.27
N VAL A 709 20.67 -23.80 -18.40
CA VAL A 709 19.66 -23.84 -17.34
C VAL A 709 19.90 -22.74 -16.30
N TRP A 710 21.15 -22.37 -16.01
CA TRP A 710 21.45 -21.23 -15.13
C TRP A 710 21.02 -19.90 -15.77
N TYR A 711 21.29 -19.72 -17.06
CA TYR A 711 20.81 -18.57 -17.83
C TYR A 711 19.27 -18.50 -17.85
N GLN A 712 18.58 -19.60 -18.16
CA GLN A 712 17.11 -19.66 -18.09
C GLN A 712 16.60 -19.38 -16.67
N LYS A 713 17.27 -19.88 -15.61
CA LYS A 713 16.93 -19.54 -14.22
C LYS A 713 17.12 -18.05 -13.93
N PHE A 714 18.04 -17.36 -14.63
CA PHE A 714 18.25 -15.91 -14.63
C PHE A 714 17.35 -15.16 -15.65
N GLU A 715 16.64 -15.83 -16.54
CA GLU A 715 15.73 -15.22 -17.52
C GLU A 715 14.24 -15.36 -17.15
N TYR A 716 13.82 -16.52 -16.61
CA TYR A 716 12.56 -16.62 -15.84
C TYR A 716 12.68 -15.89 -14.50
N ALA A 717 13.91 -15.82 -13.96
CA ALA A 717 14.30 -14.77 -13.03
C ALA A 717 15.01 -13.59 -13.75
N ILE A 718 14.53 -13.21 -14.95
CA ILE A 718 14.27 -11.86 -15.50
C ILE A 718 12.75 -11.74 -15.93
N GLY A 719 11.90 -12.74 -15.57
CA GLY A 719 10.47 -13.02 -15.86
C GLY A 719 9.27 -12.71 -14.88
N HIS A 720 9.39 -12.55 -13.54
CA HIS A 720 8.22 -12.48 -12.59
C HIS A 720 7.93 -11.25 -11.61
N TRP A 721 8.64 -10.11 -11.54
CA TRP A 721 8.59 -9.02 -10.46
C TRP A 721 9.28 -7.62 -10.72
N LEU A 722 10.20 -7.36 -11.67
CA LEU A 722 10.96 -6.11 -11.89
C LEU A 722 10.10 -5.36 -12.88
N GLN A 723 10.27 -5.73 -14.14
CA GLN A 723 9.35 -5.59 -15.25
C GLN A 723 7.87 -5.97 -14.81
N LYS A 724 7.53 -6.86 -13.83
CA LYS A 724 6.18 -7.26 -13.32
C LYS A 724 5.71 -6.47 -12.09
N SER A 725 6.60 -5.95 -11.25
CA SER A 725 6.14 -4.98 -10.23
C SER A 725 6.04 -3.60 -10.86
N ALA A 726 6.86 -3.30 -11.88
CA ALA A 726 6.58 -2.25 -12.83
C ALA A 726 5.27 -2.54 -13.57
N GLU A 727 5.02 -3.78 -14.01
CA GLU A 727 3.72 -4.16 -14.58
C GLU A 727 2.58 -3.84 -13.63
N HIS A 728 2.52 -4.48 -12.48
CA HIS A 728 1.49 -4.29 -11.45
C HIS A 728 1.40 -2.84 -10.90
N VAL A 729 2.33 -1.95 -11.25
CA VAL A 729 2.24 -0.50 -10.99
C VAL A 729 1.53 0.25 -12.13
N PHE A 730 1.57 -0.25 -13.37
CA PHE A 730 0.82 0.24 -14.54
C PHE A 730 -0.56 -0.44 -14.73
N GLY A 731 -0.73 -1.76 -14.56
CA GLY A 731 -2.04 -2.38 -14.29
C GLY A 731 -2.82 -3.09 -15.42
N CYS A 732 -2.21 -3.47 -16.57
CA CYS A 732 -2.86 -4.11 -17.73
C CYS A 732 -2.04 -5.27 -18.42
N VAL A 733 -2.16 -6.54 -17.97
CA VAL A 733 -1.18 -7.65 -18.19
C VAL A 733 -0.80 -7.92 -19.66
N LEU A 734 0.47 -7.73 -20.03
CA LEU A 734 0.96 -8.03 -21.39
C LEU A 734 1.02 -9.52 -21.71
N CYS A 735 1.39 -10.34 -20.73
CA CYS A 735 1.50 -11.79 -20.85
C CYS A 735 1.50 -12.44 -19.46
N SER A 736 0.47 -13.22 -19.16
CA SER A 736 0.49 -14.17 -18.05
C SER A 736 1.20 -15.45 -18.55
N PRO A 737 2.32 -15.90 -17.96
CA PRO A 737 3.04 -17.08 -18.43
C PRO A 737 2.13 -18.33 -18.37
N GLY A 738 1.85 -18.91 -19.53
CA GLY A 738 0.74 -19.85 -19.74
C GLY A 738 0.79 -21.10 -18.86
N CYS A 739 1.99 -21.62 -18.61
CA CYS A 739 2.23 -22.85 -17.85
C CYS A 739 1.85 -22.79 -16.36
N PHE A 740 1.67 -21.62 -15.74
CA PHE A 740 1.17 -21.55 -14.35
C PHE A 740 0.44 -20.24 -14.05
N SER A 741 -0.74 -20.07 -14.65
CA SER A 741 -1.57 -18.85 -14.51
C SER A 741 -3.03 -19.14 -14.17
N LEU A 742 -3.58 -18.40 -13.21
CA LEU A 742 -4.94 -18.51 -12.68
C LEU A 742 -5.76 -17.27 -13.08
N PHE A 743 -6.72 -17.46 -13.97
CA PHE A 743 -7.65 -16.45 -14.49
C PHE A 743 -9.00 -16.51 -13.76
N ARG A 744 -9.71 -15.38 -13.60
CA ARG A 744 -11.08 -15.34 -13.07
C ARG A 744 -12.07 -15.62 -14.20
N ALA A 745 -13.07 -16.47 -13.97
CA ALA A 745 -14.11 -16.74 -14.97
C ALA A 745 -14.77 -15.45 -15.46
N LYS A 746 -15.20 -14.56 -14.54
CA LYS A 746 -15.72 -13.23 -14.88
C LYS A 746 -14.77 -12.35 -15.72
N ALA A 747 -13.46 -12.50 -15.57
CA ALA A 747 -12.48 -11.71 -16.35
C ALA A 747 -12.04 -12.39 -17.67
N LEU A 748 -12.53 -13.60 -17.96
CA LEU A 748 -12.48 -14.21 -19.29
C LEU A 748 -13.81 -13.99 -20.02
N MET A 749 -14.93 -14.02 -19.28
CA MET A 749 -16.27 -13.72 -19.77
C MET A 749 -16.51 -12.22 -20.03
N ASP A 750 -15.57 -11.35 -19.71
CA ASP A 750 -15.70 -9.91 -19.98
C ASP A 750 -15.76 -9.64 -21.49
N ASP A 751 -16.46 -8.57 -21.85
CA ASP A 751 -16.73 -8.25 -23.24
C ASP A 751 -15.41 -7.99 -24.00
N ASN A 752 -15.36 -8.38 -25.28
CA ASN A 752 -14.22 -8.33 -26.19
C ASN A 752 -13.11 -9.37 -25.96
N ILE A 753 -13.02 -10.03 -24.80
CA ILE A 753 -11.88 -10.90 -24.46
C ILE A 753 -11.90 -12.20 -25.27
N MET A 754 -12.85 -13.10 -25.00
CA MET A 754 -12.85 -14.44 -25.62
C MET A 754 -13.09 -14.42 -27.13
N ARG A 755 -13.97 -13.56 -27.67
CA ARG A 755 -14.15 -13.45 -29.13
C ARG A 755 -12.94 -12.84 -29.85
N THR A 756 -12.15 -11.99 -29.19
CA THR A 756 -10.85 -11.56 -29.77
C THR A 756 -9.85 -12.71 -29.72
N TYR A 757 -9.76 -13.44 -28.61
CA TYR A 757 -8.86 -14.60 -28.50
C TYR A 757 -9.24 -15.73 -29.48
N ALA A 758 -10.51 -15.88 -29.84
CA ALA A 758 -10.99 -16.82 -30.85
C ALA A 758 -10.95 -16.30 -32.31
N SER A 759 -10.57 -15.03 -32.55
CA SER A 759 -10.60 -14.44 -33.89
C SER A 759 -9.52 -15.03 -34.82
N MET A 760 -9.88 -15.36 -36.06
CA MET A 760 -8.93 -15.98 -36.99
C MET A 760 -7.84 -14.97 -37.41
N PRO A 761 -6.56 -15.38 -37.49
CA PRO A 761 -5.49 -14.50 -37.94
C PRO A 761 -5.65 -14.17 -39.42
N THR A 762 -5.69 -12.88 -39.72
CA THR A 762 -5.85 -12.31 -41.08
C THR A 762 -4.67 -11.45 -41.53
N GLU A 763 -3.82 -11.04 -40.59
CA GLU A 763 -2.66 -10.17 -40.82
C GLU A 763 -1.39 -10.86 -40.34
N PRO A 764 -0.20 -10.56 -40.92
CA PRO A 764 1.08 -11.12 -40.45
C PRO A 764 1.30 -10.95 -38.95
N LYS A 765 0.86 -9.81 -38.39
CA LYS A 765 0.87 -9.51 -36.96
C LYS A 765 -0.02 -10.47 -36.15
N HIS A 766 -1.19 -10.85 -36.67
CA HIS A 766 -2.11 -11.78 -35.98
C HIS A 766 -1.52 -13.20 -35.91
N TYR A 767 -0.85 -13.68 -36.94
CA TYR A 767 -0.10 -14.95 -36.86
C TYR A 767 1.00 -14.86 -35.79
N LEU A 768 1.81 -13.80 -35.83
CA LEU A 768 2.88 -13.53 -34.84
C LEU A 768 2.40 -13.30 -33.39
N GLN A 769 1.12 -13.01 -33.16
CA GLN A 769 0.56 -12.76 -31.82
C GLN A 769 -0.32 -13.88 -31.29
N TYR A 770 -0.92 -14.70 -32.16
CA TYR A 770 -1.92 -15.70 -31.76
C TYR A 770 -1.49 -17.14 -32.04
N ASP A 771 -0.77 -17.39 -33.14
CA ASP A 771 -0.42 -18.73 -33.62
C ASP A 771 1.12 -18.91 -33.60
N GLN A 772 1.74 -18.72 -32.43
CA GLN A 772 3.19 -18.87 -32.23
C GLN A 772 3.67 -20.34 -32.12
N ASP A 773 2.73 -21.28 -31.91
CA ASP A 773 2.95 -22.74 -31.89
C ASP A 773 2.24 -23.40 -33.09
#